data_AF-A0A438N400-F1
#
_entry.id   AF-A0A438N400-F1
#
_cell.length_a   1.000
_cell.length_b   1.000
_cell.length_c   1.000
_cell.angle_alpha   90.00
_cell.angle_beta   90.00
_cell.angle_gamma   90.00
#
_symmetry.space_group_name_H-M   'P 1'
#
loop_
_entity.id
_entity.type
_entity.pdbx_description
1 polymer ?
#
loop_
_entity_poly.entity_id
_entity_poly.type
_entity_poly.pdbx_seq_one_letter_code
_entity_poly.pdbx_strand_id
1 'polypeptide(L)'
;MFKLPSSSHTVEVFALSAGTLELPDRWLFEDGDSDTQKFRQHSPDFCFLVVHNSGRKLLFDLGMRKAQDLENSPTVIRNDYPLLDPIVEEDISSFRIYISITLGIVHGYPIEPLSPFSADVLSHHGYQELTFDKHTWCSMGPFSRAHDYFGDGSFYLVDTPGHMPGHLGALAQTSKGEWVFMGGDCCHHRSLLSGARPVSVSMGPNGTSSFHKDVSTAIKTIGTVRELDLYDNVLVALAHDGPPDLSTQGLWTSVHGDPATESSPAHTVDGMGSIPPQEKENLSFFGPSSNITFTRTITRAIAWANHVPRGGAHGDTNALSLGVLDAVNSPQATMSQPDRHGSTSFDPFALPAEHRTGQLIDQYFTDMGQLFPILHKSAFLEDWTRLKVSGPLIMRRSWLGLLNIVLAIANVTLANNDDLSGAYVIEAQRHYERAMRLCDSSVLNGTSLEVVQFLVLVVLYLQGTHNSIQTSNALSFAVNAAIRIGLHSPQATQAFPLLERELRNRTWYLCIVFDSMTLGRPALIPSSYVRVDRIQDLEGLRENKSDCSAAVFSATLDLYQILWKIIDQQYGQNCGLNTPPAVVDIVTPLVPIGNDLRSWARGLPASLMPVRESQMHKILGSYNLNDPGSSTLRYKVVLTLRSLNATILLHRRVLEKYLEVNSTPSYDAEEIDLLRRLGRDSIDVLFNSSIELINIVKLLIEAGGPIRRLLNAWWFTLYYTFNAGLVIAGIAFASYAATIRIPSAPPMSECKQGIQNAVKVFNSLSGSNNVIERCHDYMHYLLRAIETLSARSEEEPVDNSGGISISSSHILDSVPELNFAEMTWHDPWAQGRNVGDLITDGDLSFMNTLFNSNEEVSASHTSDFFTRSA
;
A
#
# COMPACT_ATOMS: atom_id res chain seq x y z
N MET A 1 35.60 1.16 -14.32
CA MET A 1 34.31 1.78 -14.66
C MET A 1 34.58 3.01 -15.49
N PHE A 2 34.01 3.09 -16.69
CA PHE A 2 33.99 4.33 -17.46
C PHE A 2 33.12 5.33 -16.69
N LYS A 3 33.34 6.64 -16.81
CA LYS A 3 32.42 7.63 -16.25
C LYS A 3 31.62 8.22 -17.41
N LEU A 4 30.30 8.14 -17.34
CA LEU A 4 29.46 8.94 -18.22
C LEU A 4 29.67 10.42 -17.85
N PRO A 5 29.79 11.32 -18.83
CA PRO A 5 29.90 12.76 -18.56
C PRO A 5 28.66 13.23 -17.78
N SER A 6 28.77 14.32 -17.03
CA SER A 6 27.60 14.97 -16.42
C SER A 6 27.44 16.37 -16.99
N SER A 7 26.28 16.63 -17.59
CA SER A 7 25.85 17.96 -17.99
C SER A 7 25.04 18.62 -16.88
N SER A 8 25.00 19.96 -16.90
CA SER A 8 24.05 20.77 -16.14
C SER A 8 22.65 20.77 -16.79
N HIS A 9 22.52 20.28 -18.01
CA HIS A 9 21.26 20.18 -18.75
C HIS A 9 20.72 18.76 -18.67
N THR A 10 19.39 18.65 -18.62
CA THR A 10 18.65 17.40 -18.53
C THR A 10 17.49 17.40 -19.51
N VAL A 11 17.00 16.21 -19.84
CA VAL A 11 15.77 16.01 -20.62
C VAL A 11 14.81 15.11 -19.87
N GLU A 12 13.52 15.29 -20.10
CA GLU A 12 12.50 14.34 -19.64
C GLU A 12 12.32 13.25 -20.70
N VAL A 13 12.14 12.01 -20.26
CA VAL A 13 11.91 10.85 -21.14
C VAL A 13 10.62 10.15 -20.71
N PHE A 14 9.71 9.94 -21.66
CA PHE A 14 8.45 9.23 -21.46
C PHE A 14 8.40 8.03 -22.39
N ALA A 15 8.20 6.82 -21.85
CA ALA A 15 7.89 5.64 -22.65
C ALA A 15 6.39 5.62 -22.97
N LEU A 16 6.04 5.66 -24.24
CA LEU A 16 4.68 5.61 -24.75
C LEU A 16 4.42 4.20 -25.31
N SER A 17 3.28 3.61 -24.99
CA SER A 17 2.89 2.32 -25.54
C SER A 17 2.49 2.50 -27.01
N ALA A 18 3.27 1.92 -27.92
CA ALA A 18 3.05 1.92 -29.35
C ALA A 18 2.30 0.67 -29.85
N GLY A 19 2.05 -0.29 -28.95
CA GLY A 19 1.29 -1.50 -29.22
C GLY A 19 1.86 -2.73 -28.52
N THR A 20 1.42 -3.91 -28.95
CA THR A 20 1.94 -5.22 -28.54
C THR A 20 2.01 -6.17 -29.74
N LEU A 21 2.89 -7.15 -29.66
CA LEU A 21 3.10 -8.20 -30.66
C LEU A 21 3.52 -9.52 -30.01
N GLU A 22 3.29 -10.64 -30.69
CA GLU A 22 3.62 -11.99 -30.27
C GLU A 22 4.86 -12.51 -31.03
N LEU A 23 6.01 -12.59 -30.38
CA LEU A 23 7.25 -13.07 -31.01
C LEU A 23 7.41 -14.59 -30.84
N PRO A 24 7.56 -15.38 -31.91
CA PRO A 24 7.90 -16.80 -31.78
C PRO A 24 9.14 -17.01 -30.89
N ASP A 25 9.05 -17.91 -29.91
CA ASP A 25 10.10 -18.11 -28.90
C ASP A 25 11.46 -18.47 -29.54
N ARG A 26 11.43 -19.31 -30.59
CA ARG A 26 12.60 -19.67 -31.40
C ARG A 26 13.22 -18.52 -32.19
N TRP A 27 12.46 -17.47 -32.50
CA TRP A 27 12.99 -16.30 -33.21
C TRP A 27 13.85 -15.43 -32.28
N LEU A 28 13.50 -15.40 -31.00
CA LEU A 28 14.27 -14.68 -29.98
C LEU A 28 15.43 -15.52 -29.45
N PHE A 29 15.19 -16.80 -29.16
CA PHE A 29 16.12 -17.62 -28.39
C PHE A 29 16.60 -18.89 -29.11
N GLU A 30 17.91 -19.14 -29.06
CA GLU A 30 18.52 -20.35 -29.63
C GLU A 30 18.22 -21.62 -28.82
N ASP A 31 17.59 -21.52 -27.66
CA ASP A 31 17.03 -22.66 -26.92
C ASP A 31 15.49 -22.71 -26.99
N GLY A 32 14.86 -21.84 -27.79
CA GLY A 32 13.42 -21.76 -27.90
C GLY A 32 12.77 -22.91 -28.67
N ASP A 33 11.46 -23.09 -28.49
CA ASP A 33 10.72 -24.18 -29.10
C ASP A 33 10.49 -23.93 -30.60
N SER A 34 10.83 -24.92 -31.44
CA SER A 34 10.69 -24.85 -32.90
C SER A 34 9.26 -24.69 -33.41
N ASP A 35 8.24 -24.96 -32.60
CA ASP A 35 6.83 -24.71 -32.92
C ASP A 35 6.49 -23.22 -32.73
N THR A 36 6.72 -22.45 -33.80
CA THR A 36 6.56 -20.99 -33.84
C THR A 36 5.11 -20.51 -33.72
N GLN A 37 4.12 -21.39 -33.86
CA GLN A 37 2.71 -21.04 -33.67
C GLN A 37 2.27 -21.22 -32.22
N LYS A 38 2.80 -22.25 -31.55
CA LYS A 38 2.37 -22.61 -30.20
C LYS A 38 3.13 -21.85 -29.11
N PHE A 39 4.43 -21.63 -29.29
CA PHE A 39 5.28 -21.00 -28.29
C PHE A 39 5.71 -19.62 -28.77
N ARG A 40 5.01 -18.60 -28.26
CA ARG A 40 5.22 -17.19 -28.57
C ARG A 40 5.41 -16.41 -27.27
N GLN A 41 6.13 -15.30 -27.38
CA GLN A 41 6.45 -14.37 -26.32
C GLN A 41 5.66 -13.09 -26.56
N HIS A 42 4.79 -12.76 -25.63
CA HIS A 42 4.13 -11.47 -25.63
C HIS A 42 5.17 -10.36 -25.44
N SER A 43 5.28 -9.49 -26.43
CA SER A 43 6.27 -8.42 -26.52
C SER A 43 5.56 -7.08 -26.69
N PRO A 44 5.68 -6.14 -25.74
CA PRO A 44 5.18 -4.79 -25.96
C PRO A 44 6.01 -4.07 -27.02
N ASP A 45 5.51 -2.94 -27.46
CA ASP A 45 6.23 -2.02 -28.32
C ASP A 45 6.18 -0.63 -27.68
N PHE A 46 7.34 -0.07 -27.35
CA PHE A 46 7.47 1.24 -26.72
C PHE A 46 8.19 2.22 -27.64
N CYS A 47 7.62 3.41 -27.78
CA CYS A 47 8.32 4.57 -28.32
C CYS A 47 8.66 5.55 -27.19
N PHE A 48 9.72 6.34 -27.33
CA PHE A 48 10.22 7.19 -26.26
C PHE A 48 10.13 8.67 -26.63
N LEU A 49 9.27 9.42 -25.96
CA LEU A 49 9.17 10.87 -26.10
C LEU A 49 10.21 11.54 -25.20
N VAL A 50 11.13 12.27 -25.81
CA VAL A 50 12.17 13.06 -25.15
C VAL A 50 11.79 14.54 -25.21
N VAL A 51 11.68 15.18 -24.06
CA VAL A 51 11.34 16.61 -23.93
C VAL A 51 12.54 17.34 -23.36
N HIS A 52 13.08 18.27 -24.16
CA HIS A 52 14.20 19.11 -23.76
C HIS A 52 13.72 20.39 -23.10
N ASN A 53 14.49 20.94 -22.15
CA ASN A 53 14.14 22.16 -21.39
C ASN A 53 13.89 23.40 -22.26
N SER A 54 14.37 23.42 -23.51
CA SER A 54 14.05 24.46 -24.49
C SER A 54 12.64 24.35 -25.11
N GLY A 55 11.87 23.33 -24.75
CA GLY A 55 10.56 23.00 -25.31
C GLY A 55 10.61 22.16 -26.59
N ARG A 56 11.81 21.80 -27.08
CA ARG A 56 11.96 20.86 -28.21
C ARG A 56 11.57 19.45 -27.77
N LYS A 57 10.80 18.76 -28.62
CA LYS A 57 10.35 17.38 -28.40
C LYS A 57 10.87 16.48 -29.51
N LEU A 58 11.31 15.28 -29.14
CA LEU A 58 11.77 14.23 -30.04
C LEU A 58 11.06 12.93 -29.69
N LEU A 59 10.66 12.16 -30.70
CA LEU A 59 10.19 10.80 -30.48
C LEU A 59 11.26 9.83 -31.00
N PHE A 60 11.73 8.95 -30.13
CA PHE A 60 12.75 7.94 -30.41
C PHE A 60 12.09 6.56 -30.48
N ASP A 61 12.46 5.79 -31.51
CA ASP A 61 11.91 4.47 -31.84
C ASP A 61 10.40 4.47 -32.09
N LEU A 62 9.97 4.73 -33.34
CA LEU A 62 8.60 5.18 -33.70
C LEU A 62 7.49 4.11 -33.57
N GLY A 63 7.83 2.90 -33.12
CA GLY A 63 6.90 1.78 -32.94
C GLY A 63 6.19 1.32 -34.22
N MET A 64 5.10 0.58 -34.04
CA MET A 64 4.32 -0.06 -35.09
C MET A 64 3.19 0.81 -35.67
N ARG A 65 2.79 0.50 -36.91
CA ARG A 65 1.65 1.15 -37.59
C ARG A 65 0.32 0.50 -37.20
N LYS A 66 -0.76 1.30 -37.21
CA LYS A 66 -2.13 0.81 -36.97
C LYS A 66 -2.57 -0.28 -37.94
N ALA A 67 -3.43 -1.16 -37.44
CA ALA A 67 -4.04 -2.28 -38.17
C ALA A 67 -4.63 -1.89 -39.55
N GLN A 68 -5.23 -0.71 -39.65
CA GLN A 68 -5.90 -0.19 -40.85
C GLN A 68 -4.91 0.36 -41.90
N ASP A 69 -3.68 0.67 -41.51
CA ASP A 69 -2.59 1.13 -42.38
C ASP A 69 -1.56 0.02 -42.66
N LEU A 70 -1.78 -1.19 -42.14
CA LEU A 70 -0.89 -2.35 -42.35
C LEU A 70 -0.73 -2.73 -43.82
N GLU A 71 -1.69 -2.38 -44.69
CA GLU A 71 -1.56 -2.61 -46.14
C GLU A 71 -0.40 -1.80 -46.76
N ASN A 72 -0.01 -0.69 -46.13
CA ASN A 72 1.12 0.15 -46.52
C ASN A 72 2.46 -0.32 -45.94
N SER A 73 2.45 -1.33 -45.06
CA SER A 73 3.68 -1.94 -44.55
C SER A 73 4.39 -2.76 -45.65
N PRO A 74 5.73 -2.82 -45.61
CA PRO A 74 6.48 -3.65 -46.53
C PRO A 74 6.01 -5.11 -46.54
N THR A 75 5.98 -5.72 -47.73
CA THR A 75 5.39 -7.06 -47.90
C THR A 75 6.07 -8.13 -47.04
N VAL A 76 7.38 -8.00 -46.81
CA VAL A 76 8.14 -8.89 -45.92
C VAL A 76 7.70 -8.81 -44.46
N ILE A 77 7.28 -7.63 -43.99
CA ILE A 77 6.76 -7.46 -42.62
C ILE A 77 5.33 -8.02 -42.55
N ARG A 78 4.52 -7.77 -43.59
CA ARG A 78 3.12 -8.27 -43.65
C ARG A 78 3.03 -9.80 -43.62
N ASN A 79 3.99 -10.49 -44.21
CA ASN A 79 4.01 -11.95 -44.23
C ASN A 79 4.21 -12.57 -42.84
N ASP A 80 4.84 -11.86 -41.91
CA ASP A 80 5.07 -12.34 -40.55
C ASP A 80 3.90 -11.98 -39.61
N TYR A 81 2.96 -11.10 -39.98
CA TYR A 81 1.82 -10.70 -39.14
C TYR A 81 0.94 -11.84 -38.60
N PRO A 82 0.67 -12.93 -39.35
CA PRO A 82 -0.05 -14.06 -38.77
C PRO A 82 0.67 -14.73 -37.59
N LEU A 83 2.00 -14.58 -37.51
CA LEU A 83 2.80 -15.07 -36.38
C LEU A 83 2.95 -13.99 -35.31
N LEU A 84 3.16 -12.73 -35.73
CA LEU A 84 3.41 -11.56 -34.89
C LEU A 84 2.17 -10.97 -34.20
N ASP A 85 0.98 -11.19 -34.73
CA ASP A 85 -0.31 -10.72 -34.18
C ASP A 85 -0.28 -9.28 -33.59
N PRO A 86 0.11 -8.26 -34.39
CA PRO A 86 0.33 -6.91 -33.86
C PRO A 86 -0.99 -6.22 -33.48
N ILE A 87 -1.05 -5.66 -32.28
CA ILE A 87 -2.16 -4.88 -31.75
C ILE A 87 -1.68 -3.45 -31.50
N VAL A 88 -2.28 -2.49 -32.21
CA VAL A 88 -1.97 -1.06 -32.12
C VAL A 88 -3.27 -0.27 -31.95
N GLU A 89 -3.54 0.17 -30.72
CA GLU A 89 -4.79 0.83 -30.34
C GLU A 89 -4.84 2.30 -30.79
N GLU A 90 -3.73 3.03 -30.66
CA GLU A 90 -3.61 4.45 -30.96
C GLU A 90 -2.51 4.75 -32.00
N ASP A 91 -2.68 5.86 -32.73
CA ASP A 91 -1.75 6.21 -33.81
C ASP A 91 -0.81 7.28 -33.29
N ILE A 92 0.49 7.05 -33.43
CA ILE A 92 1.52 8.00 -33.00
C ILE A 92 1.78 9.07 -34.09
N SER A 93 1.13 8.97 -35.26
CA SER A 93 1.31 9.84 -36.44
C SER A 93 1.08 11.35 -36.23
N SER A 94 0.57 11.79 -35.08
CA SER A 94 0.43 13.21 -34.75
C SER A 94 1.75 13.92 -34.39
N PHE A 95 2.85 13.21 -34.12
CA PHE A 95 4.15 13.81 -33.81
C PHE A 95 5.04 13.92 -35.07
N ARG A 96 5.18 15.13 -35.61
CA ARG A 96 5.79 15.40 -36.92
C ARG A 96 7.28 15.79 -36.87
N ILE A 97 8.15 14.95 -36.30
CA ILE A 97 9.61 15.08 -36.52
C ILE A 97 10.20 13.68 -36.72
N TYR A 98 10.58 13.36 -37.96
CA TYR A 98 11.17 12.06 -38.32
C TYR A 98 12.69 12.22 -38.45
N ILE A 99 13.44 11.68 -37.48
CA ILE A 99 14.89 11.57 -37.58
C ILE A 99 15.20 10.09 -37.69
N SER A 100 15.41 9.64 -38.92
CA SER A 100 15.94 8.31 -39.16
C SER A 100 17.42 8.43 -39.45
N ILE A 101 18.23 7.73 -38.68
CA ILE A 101 19.66 7.64 -38.90
C ILE A 101 19.91 6.21 -39.25
N THR A 102 19.93 5.93 -40.55
CA THR A 102 20.27 4.61 -41.06
C THR A 102 21.45 4.77 -41.98
N LEU A 103 22.62 4.35 -41.52
CA LEU A 103 23.79 4.22 -42.37
C LEU A 103 23.53 3.13 -43.42
N GLY A 104 23.24 3.54 -44.65
CA GLY A 104 23.34 2.69 -45.82
C GLY A 104 22.04 2.05 -46.34
N ILE A 105 20.85 2.59 -46.03
CA ILE A 105 19.64 2.22 -46.79
C ILE A 105 19.62 3.02 -48.09
N VAL A 106 19.86 2.35 -49.21
CA VAL A 106 19.88 3.00 -50.55
C VAL A 106 18.47 3.02 -51.17
N HIS A 107 17.65 1.99 -50.91
CA HIS A 107 16.28 1.85 -51.42
C HIS A 107 15.36 1.19 -50.38
N GLY A 108 14.10 1.62 -50.32
CA GLY A 108 13.06 1.04 -49.45
C GLY A 108 11.88 0.48 -50.26
N TYR A 109 10.95 -0.20 -49.61
CA TYR A 109 9.67 -0.61 -50.19
C TYR A 109 8.86 0.62 -50.64
N PRO A 110 8.20 0.61 -51.82
CA PRO A 110 8.07 -0.53 -52.74
C PRO A 110 9.18 -0.64 -53.80
N ILE A 111 10.15 0.29 -53.84
CA ILE A 111 11.26 0.29 -54.82
C ILE A 111 12.08 -0.99 -54.70
N GLU A 112 12.35 -1.43 -53.46
CA GLU A 112 12.92 -2.74 -53.15
C GLU A 112 11.85 -3.60 -52.45
N PRO A 113 11.19 -4.54 -53.16
CA PRO A 113 10.03 -5.27 -52.62
C PRO A 113 10.30 -6.13 -51.38
N LEU A 114 11.56 -6.54 -51.18
CA LEU A 114 12.01 -7.32 -50.03
C LEU A 114 12.59 -6.46 -48.90
N SER A 115 12.63 -5.14 -49.08
CA SER A 115 13.12 -4.25 -48.03
C SER A 115 12.08 -4.16 -46.90
N PRO A 116 12.48 -4.34 -45.64
CA PRO A 116 11.57 -4.16 -44.49
C PRO A 116 11.37 -2.67 -44.13
N PHE A 117 11.91 -1.73 -44.90
CA PHE A 117 11.78 -0.29 -44.65
C PHE A 117 10.96 0.38 -45.74
N SER A 118 10.11 1.36 -45.41
CA SER A 118 9.43 2.17 -46.43
C SER A 118 10.39 3.21 -47.03
N ALA A 119 10.39 3.34 -48.36
CA ALA A 119 11.11 4.38 -49.09
C ALA A 119 10.58 5.79 -48.74
N ASP A 120 9.35 5.90 -48.26
CA ASP A 120 8.73 7.18 -47.90
C ASP A 120 9.54 7.91 -46.81
N VAL A 121 10.18 7.14 -45.91
CA VAL A 121 11.02 7.67 -44.82
C VAL A 121 12.20 8.48 -45.38
N LEU A 122 12.83 7.99 -46.46
CA LEU A 122 13.97 8.67 -47.11
C LEU A 122 13.55 9.90 -47.91
N SER A 123 12.29 9.96 -48.32
CA SER A 123 11.72 11.09 -49.08
C SER A 123 11.07 12.15 -48.19
N HIS A 124 10.98 11.91 -46.87
CA HIS A 124 10.32 12.82 -45.95
C HIS A 124 11.10 14.13 -45.83
N HIS A 125 10.41 15.28 -45.95
CA HIS A 125 11.03 16.62 -45.91
C HIS A 125 11.82 16.93 -44.62
N GLY A 126 11.49 16.25 -43.52
CA GLY A 126 12.18 16.34 -42.24
C GLY A 126 13.29 15.29 -42.02
N TYR A 127 13.57 14.42 -43.00
CA TYR A 127 14.60 13.40 -42.89
C TYR A 127 16.01 14.02 -42.81
N GLN A 128 16.78 13.59 -41.81
CA GLN A 128 18.18 13.94 -41.66
C GLN A 128 19.00 12.70 -41.31
N GLU A 129 19.95 12.35 -42.18
CA GLU A 129 20.88 11.25 -41.95
C GLU A 129 22.11 11.73 -41.19
N LEU A 130 22.41 11.11 -40.04
CA LEU A 130 23.72 11.28 -39.41
C LEU A 130 24.71 10.30 -40.01
N THR A 131 25.85 10.82 -40.45
CA THR A 131 26.97 10.01 -40.93
C THR A 131 28.20 10.16 -40.04
N PHE A 132 29.04 9.12 -39.99
CA PHE A 132 30.27 9.12 -39.16
C PHE A 132 31.34 10.11 -39.65
N ASP A 133 31.29 10.52 -40.92
CA ASP A 133 32.23 11.46 -41.53
C ASP A 133 31.78 12.93 -41.41
N LYS A 134 30.47 13.20 -41.32
CA LYS A 134 29.93 14.58 -41.32
C LYS A 134 29.55 15.10 -39.94
N HIS A 135 29.34 14.20 -38.97
CA HIS A 135 28.93 14.58 -37.62
C HIS A 135 30.00 14.24 -36.59
N THR A 136 30.00 14.98 -35.49
CA THR A 136 30.94 14.74 -34.38
C THR A 136 30.43 13.58 -33.53
N TRP A 137 31.28 12.57 -33.36
CA TRP A 137 31.02 11.42 -32.49
C TRP A 137 32.09 11.35 -31.40
N CYS A 138 31.68 11.08 -30.17
CA CYS A 138 32.58 10.88 -29.03
C CYS A 138 32.41 9.47 -28.46
N SER A 139 33.36 9.01 -27.64
CA SER A 139 33.16 7.81 -26.83
C SER A 139 32.43 8.19 -25.54
N MET A 140 31.47 7.37 -25.15
CA MET A 140 30.63 7.58 -23.98
C MET A 140 30.31 6.23 -23.31
N GLY A 141 30.76 6.07 -22.06
CA GLY A 141 30.59 4.81 -21.34
C GLY A 141 31.23 3.63 -22.09
N PRO A 142 30.51 2.51 -22.27
CA PRO A 142 31.01 1.38 -23.05
C PRO A 142 30.86 1.58 -24.58
N PHE A 143 30.23 2.67 -25.04
CA PHE A 143 30.06 2.96 -26.46
C PHE A 143 31.24 3.77 -27.02
N SER A 144 31.74 3.32 -28.17
CA SER A 144 32.82 4.01 -28.88
C SER A 144 32.33 5.24 -29.67
N ARG A 145 31.03 5.31 -29.96
CA ARG A 145 30.41 6.37 -30.77
C ARG A 145 29.06 6.80 -30.18
N ALA A 146 29.01 8.06 -29.76
CA ALA A 146 27.85 8.79 -29.26
C ALA A 146 27.81 10.19 -29.89
N HIS A 147 26.65 10.64 -30.32
CA HIS A 147 26.42 11.95 -30.93
C HIS A 147 25.48 12.77 -30.05
N ASP A 148 25.96 13.92 -29.57
CA ASP A 148 25.15 14.87 -28.79
C ASP A 148 24.19 15.61 -29.71
N TYR A 149 22.91 15.26 -29.63
CA TYR A 149 21.90 15.75 -30.56
C TYR A 149 21.42 17.18 -30.22
N PHE A 150 21.38 17.54 -28.94
CA PHE A 150 21.02 18.91 -28.52
C PHE A 150 22.25 19.82 -28.43
N GLY A 151 23.46 19.25 -28.33
CA GLY A 151 24.72 19.97 -28.27
C GLY A 151 25.06 20.51 -26.87
N ASP A 152 24.28 20.13 -25.86
CA ASP A 152 24.40 20.57 -24.47
C ASP A 152 24.72 19.43 -23.50
N GLY A 153 24.92 18.22 -24.01
CA GLY A 153 25.22 17.01 -23.26
C GLY A 153 24.05 16.38 -22.52
N SER A 154 22.81 16.79 -22.79
CA SER A 154 21.62 16.22 -22.15
C SER A 154 21.07 14.98 -22.85
N PHE A 155 21.37 14.78 -24.14
CA PHE A 155 20.85 13.66 -24.93
C PHE A 155 21.81 13.23 -26.05
N TYR A 156 22.17 11.96 -26.06
CA TYR A 156 23.09 11.35 -27.01
C TYR A 156 22.42 10.24 -27.80
N LEU A 157 22.65 10.22 -29.10
CA LEU A 157 22.37 9.08 -29.96
C LEU A 157 23.61 8.18 -29.98
N VAL A 158 23.47 6.90 -29.65
CA VAL A 158 24.59 5.98 -29.47
C VAL A 158 24.54 4.85 -30.48
N ASP A 159 25.70 4.49 -31.03
CA ASP A 159 25.81 3.46 -32.05
C ASP A 159 25.62 2.05 -31.45
N THR A 160 24.59 1.33 -31.91
CA THR A 160 24.21 -0.02 -31.42
C THR A 160 23.99 -0.99 -32.59
N PRO A 161 25.06 -1.34 -33.33
CA PRO A 161 24.94 -2.11 -34.57
C PRO A 161 24.54 -3.57 -34.31
N GLY A 162 24.05 -4.25 -35.35
CA GLY A 162 23.83 -5.71 -35.35
C GLY A 162 22.41 -6.12 -35.70
N HIS A 163 21.40 -5.43 -35.15
CA HIS A 163 20.01 -5.61 -35.60
C HIS A 163 19.89 -5.26 -37.09
N MET A 164 20.39 -4.07 -37.45
CA MET A 164 20.54 -3.63 -38.84
C MET A 164 21.72 -2.64 -38.94
N PRO A 165 22.29 -2.46 -40.15
CA PRO A 165 23.29 -1.41 -40.38
C PRO A 165 22.76 -0.03 -39.97
N GLY A 166 23.54 0.67 -39.16
CA GLY A 166 23.21 2.02 -38.68
C GLY A 166 22.19 2.09 -37.54
N HIS A 167 21.79 0.96 -36.94
CA HIS A 167 20.92 0.97 -35.76
C HIS A 167 21.54 1.77 -34.60
N LEU A 168 20.73 2.57 -33.93
CA LEU A 168 21.13 3.41 -32.81
C LEU A 168 20.29 3.12 -31.57
N GLY A 169 20.92 3.24 -30.40
CA GLY A 169 20.26 3.48 -29.14
C GLY A 169 20.29 4.98 -28.82
N ALA A 170 19.77 5.36 -27.66
CA ALA A 170 19.89 6.71 -27.14
C ALA A 170 20.20 6.71 -25.65
N LEU A 171 20.96 7.71 -25.19
CA LEU A 171 21.30 7.98 -23.79
C LEU A 171 20.79 9.37 -23.43
N ALA A 172 19.88 9.45 -22.47
CA ALA A 172 19.29 10.69 -21.99
C ALA A 172 19.71 10.95 -20.55
N GLN A 173 20.22 12.15 -20.26
CA GLN A 173 20.48 12.58 -18.90
C GLN A 173 19.18 13.13 -18.30
N THR A 174 18.58 12.39 -17.37
CA THR A 174 17.31 12.80 -16.73
C THR A 174 17.53 13.59 -15.44
N SER A 175 18.68 13.37 -14.79
CA SER A 175 19.12 14.15 -13.62
C SER A 175 20.66 14.24 -13.58
N LYS A 176 21.23 14.95 -12.59
CA LYS A 176 22.68 15.16 -12.53
C LYS A 176 23.44 13.84 -12.33
N GLY A 177 23.97 13.28 -13.42
CA GLY A 177 24.69 12.02 -13.42
C GLY A 177 23.80 10.78 -13.53
N GLU A 178 22.48 10.91 -13.68
CA GLU A 178 21.57 9.78 -13.93
C GLU A 178 21.15 9.75 -15.40
N TRP A 179 21.12 8.54 -15.96
CA TRP A 179 20.95 8.31 -17.39
C TRP A 179 19.87 7.26 -17.68
N VAL A 180 19.14 7.45 -18.77
CA VAL A 180 18.26 6.43 -19.35
C VAL A 180 18.81 6.05 -20.71
N PHE A 181 19.09 4.76 -20.90
CA PHE A 181 19.40 4.18 -22.20
C PHE A 181 18.14 3.60 -22.84
N MET A 182 17.83 4.05 -24.05
CA MET A 182 16.73 3.53 -24.87
C MET A 182 17.33 2.67 -25.98
N GLY A 183 17.06 1.36 -25.92
CA GLY A 183 17.75 0.38 -26.76
C GLY A 183 17.18 0.17 -28.15
N GLY A 184 15.93 0.58 -28.39
CA GLY A 184 15.20 0.21 -29.61
C GLY A 184 15.28 -1.30 -29.90
N ASP A 185 15.54 -1.65 -31.15
CA ASP A 185 15.69 -3.03 -31.63
C ASP A 185 17.08 -3.63 -31.40
N CYS A 186 17.97 -2.99 -30.63
CA CYS A 186 19.29 -3.57 -30.36
C CYS A 186 19.21 -4.83 -29.50
N CYS A 187 18.11 -4.99 -28.75
CA CYS A 187 17.82 -6.16 -27.91
C CYS A 187 16.31 -6.27 -27.67
N HIS A 188 15.73 -7.44 -27.93
CA HIS A 188 14.28 -7.61 -27.98
C HIS A 188 13.68 -8.22 -26.70
N HIS A 189 14.51 -8.63 -25.73
CA HIS A 189 14.02 -9.28 -24.50
C HIS A 189 15.06 -9.22 -23.36
N ARG A 190 14.63 -9.02 -22.11
CA ARG A 190 15.53 -8.98 -20.92
C ARG A 190 16.43 -10.20 -20.79
N SER A 191 15.93 -11.40 -21.13
CA SER A 191 16.72 -12.64 -21.07
C SER A 191 17.88 -12.69 -22.07
N LEU A 192 17.78 -11.97 -23.20
CA LEU A 192 18.92 -11.78 -24.11
C LEU A 192 19.91 -10.78 -23.50
N LEU A 193 19.40 -9.69 -22.95
CA LEU A 193 20.22 -8.67 -22.30
C LEU A 193 21.00 -9.25 -21.12
N SER A 194 20.38 -10.01 -20.21
CA SER A 194 21.07 -10.63 -19.06
C SER A 194 21.95 -11.81 -19.44
N GLY A 195 21.78 -12.36 -20.66
CA GLY A 195 22.44 -13.58 -21.11
C GLY A 195 21.87 -14.86 -20.52
N ALA A 196 20.70 -14.78 -19.86
CA ALA A 196 19.98 -15.94 -19.33
C ALA A 196 19.54 -16.91 -20.44
N ARG A 197 19.30 -16.41 -21.66
CA ARG A 197 19.00 -17.23 -22.85
C ARG A 197 19.86 -16.79 -24.04
N PRO A 198 20.31 -17.72 -24.90
CA PRO A 198 21.13 -17.41 -26.06
C PRO A 198 20.32 -16.74 -27.18
N VAL A 199 20.90 -15.77 -27.88
CA VAL A 199 20.29 -15.15 -29.09
C VAL A 199 20.11 -16.22 -30.16
N SER A 200 18.94 -16.27 -30.79
CA SER A 200 18.68 -17.20 -31.92
C SER A 200 19.63 -16.95 -33.09
N VAL A 201 20.30 -18.02 -33.54
CA VAL A 201 21.24 -18.02 -34.67
C VAL A 201 20.82 -18.98 -35.78
N SER A 202 19.75 -19.73 -35.57
CA SER A 202 19.25 -20.74 -36.50
C SER A 202 17.87 -20.45 -37.09
N MET A 203 17.09 -19.52 -36.51
CA MET A 203 15.75 -19.18 -36.99
C MET A 203 15.38 -17.72 -36.70
N GLY A 204 14.73 -17.08 -37.67
CA GLY A 204 14.21 -15.73 -37.56
C GLY A 204 13.08 -15.45 -38.55
N PRO A 205 12.59 -14.20 -38.58
CA PRO A 205 11.49 -13.75 -39.44
C PRO A 205 11.77 -14.02 -40.92
N ASN A 206 10.73 -14.27 -41.73
CA ASN A 206 10.88 -14.58 -43.16
C ASN A 206 11.86 -15.74 -43.49
N GLY A 207 12.11 -16.66 -42.54
CA GLY A 207 13.03 -17.79 -42.72
C GLY A 207 14.51 -17.43 -42.67
N THR A 208 14.87 -16.26 -42.12
CA THR A 208 16.26 -15.92 -41.83
C THR A 208 16.81 -16.80 -40.71
N SER A 209 18.13 -16.75 -40.50
CA SER A 209 18.77 -17.45 -39.38
C SER A 209 18.64 -16.69 -38.05
N SER A 210 18.18 -15.45 -38.04
CA SER A 210 18.05 -14.65 -36.80
C SER A 210 17.18 -13.41 -37.01
N PHE A 211 16.66 -12.88 -35.91
CA PHE A 211 16.04 -11.55 -35.84
C PHE A 211 17.03 -10.39 -36.10
N HIS A 212 18.34 -10.65 -35.95
CA HIS A 212 19.41 -9.66 -36.19
C HIS A 212 20.12 -9.94 -37.52
N LYS A 213 20.34 -8.90 -38.34
CA LYS A 213 21.04 -9.04 -39.63
C LYS A 213 22.50 -9.46 -39.51
N ASP A 214 23.19 -8.97 -38.48
CA ASP A 214 24.54 -9.40 -38.12
C ASP A 214 24.53 -9.88 -36.67
N VAL A 215 24.33 -11.18 -36.49
CA VAL A 215 24.17 -11.79 -35.17
C VAL A 215 25.44 -11.68 -34.34
N SER A 216 26.63 -11.78 -34.97
CA SER A 216 27.89 -11.67 -34.22
C SER A 216 28.08 -10.26 -33.66
N THR A 217 27.71 -9.25 -34.45
CA THR A 217 27.77 -7.85 -34.01
C THR A 217 26.66 -7.56 -33.00
N ALA A 218 25.44 -8.07 -33.20
CA ALA A 218 24.33 -7.92 -32.26
C ALA A 218 24.67 -8.50 -30.88
N ILE A 219 25.26 -9.70 -30.81
CA ILE A 219 25.69 -10.30 -29.54
C ILE A 219 26.72 -9.42 -28.83
N LYS A 220 27.66 -8.80 -29.57
CA LYS A 220 28.62 -7.85 -28.99
C LYS A 220 27.92 -6.60 -28.47
N THR A 221 27.01 -6.02 -29.24
CA THR A 221 26.22 -4.85 -28.85
C THR A 221 25.38 -5.13 -27.62
N ILE A 222 24.69 -6.27 -27.55
CA ILE A 222 23.94 -6.71 -26.36
C ILE A 222 24.89 -6.86 -25.17
N GLY A 223 26.11 -7.35 -25.37
CA GLY A 223 27.15 -7.37 -24.35
C GLY A 223 27.55 -5.97 -23.87
N THR A 224 27.74 -5.01 -24.78
CA THR A 224 28.02 -3.60 -24.46
C THR A 224 26.87 -2.95 -23.69
N VAL A 225 25.62 -3.22 -24.07
CA VAL A 225 24.44 -2.74 -23.34
C VAL A 225 24.32 -3.43 -21.97
N ARG A 226 24.69 -4.71 -21.85
CA ARG A 226 24.79 -5.41 -20.56
C ARG A 226 25.83 -4.77 -19.66
N GLU A 227 26.99 -4.38 -20.19
CA GLU A 227 28.01 -3.64 -19.42
C GLU A 227 27.47 -2.29 -18.93
N LEU A 228 26.65 -1.62 -19.74
CA LEU A 228 25.96 -0.39 -19.35
C LEU A 228 24.90 -0.62 -18.26
N ASP A 229 24.15 -1.72 -18.32
CA ASP A 229 23.12 -2.13 -17.35
C ASP A 229 23.70 -2.42 -15.95
N LEU A 230 25.03 -2.56 -15.83
CA LEU A 230 25.74 -2.68 -14.55
C LEU A 230 26.00 -1.34 -13.85
N TYR A 231 25.68 -0.21 -14.49
CA TYR A 231 25.88 1.10 -13.90
C TYR A 231 24.65 1.46 -13.07
N ASP A 232 24.86 1.65 -11.76
CA ASP A 232 23.78 1.97 -10.82
C ASP A 232 23.00 3.26 -11.17
N ASN A 233 23.62 4.13 -11.96
CA ASN A 233 23.07 5.41 -12.43
C ASN A 233 22.55 5.36 -13.88
N VAL A 234 22.39 4.19 -14.49
CA VAL A 234 21.85 4.03 -15.86
C VAL A 234 20.67 3.06 -15.87
N LEU A 235 19.50 3.51 -16.31
CA LEU A 235 18.35 2.65 -16.59
C LEU A 235 18.38 2.18 -18.05
N VAL A 236 18.46 0.87 -18.30
CA VAL A 236 18.34 0.29 -19.66
C VAL A 236 16.89 -0.09 -19.97
N ALA A 237 16.23 0.71 -20.80
CA ALA A 237 14.90 0.48 -21.34
C ALA A 237 14.99 -0.08 -22.77
N LEU A 238 14.38 -1.25 -23.01
CA LEU A 238 14.29 -1.86 -24.35
C LEU A 238 12.88 -1.67 -24.89
N ALA A 239 12.72 -1.51 -26.21
CA ALA A 239 11.42 -1.26 -26.83
C ALA A 239 10.46 -2.45 -26.73
N HIS A 240 11.02 -3.67 -26.75
CA HIS A 240 10.29 -4.93 -26.81
C HIS A 240 10.28 -5.73 -25.51
N ASP A 241 10.76 -5.13 -24.43
CA ASP A 241 10.83 -5.72 -23.11
C ASP A 241 9.71 -5.18 -22.23
N GLY A 242 8.66 -5.99 -22.04
CA GLY A 242 7.70 -5.76 -20.99
C GLY A 242 7.32 -7.06 -20.31
N PRO A 243 6.50 -6.97 -19.24
CA PRO A 243 6.30 -8.10 -18.35
C PRO A 243 5.77 -9.30 -19.13
N PRO A 244 6.27 -10.52 -18.84
CA PRO A 244 5.75 -11.74 -19.44
C PRO A 244 4.25 -11.83 -19.14
N ASP A 245 3.47 -11.74 -20.21
CA ASP A 245 2.05 -12.06 -20.32
C ASP A 245 1.08 -11.42 -19.30
N LEU A 246 0.16 -10.63 -19.85
CA LEU A 246 -1.03 -10.04 -19.22
C LEU A 246 -2.07 -11.08 -18.74
N SER A 247 -1.72 -12.37 -18.74
CA SER A 247 -2.44 -13.43 -18.03
C SER A 247 -1.66 -14.04 -16.84
N THR A 248 -0.41 -13.62 -16.59
CA THR A 248 0.45 -14.10 -15.49
C THR A 248 1.49 -13.05 -15.04
N GLN A 249 1.12 -12.06 -14.24
CA GLN A 249 2.11 -11.09 -13.72
C GLN A 249 2.92 -11.63 -12.51
N GLY A 250 4.24 -11.81 -12.70
CA GLY A 250 5.24 -11.99 -11.65
C GLY A 250 6.66 -11.61 -12.14
N LEU A 251 7.24 -10.58 -11.51
CA LEU A 251 8.49 -9.86 -11.85
C LEU A 251 9.76 -10.71 -12.07
N TRP A 252 10.62 -10.20 -12.95
CA TRP A 252 12.08 -10.41 -12.98
C TRP A 252 12.77 -9.48 -11.97
N THR A 253 13.61 -10.01 -11.06
CA THR A 253 14.78 -9.29 -10.50
C THR A 253 15.93 -10.24 -10.14
N SER A 254 17.13 -9.70 -10.39
CA SER A 254 18.49 -10.25 -10.41
C SER A 254 19.07 -10.55 -9.01
N VAL A 255 20.03 -11.47 -8.96
CA VAL A 255 20.77 -11.93 -7.77
C VAL A 255 22.24 -11.53 -7.93
N HIS A 256 22.80 -10.76 -7.00
CA HIS A 256 24.24 -10.84 -6.69
C HIS A 256 24.46 -10.76 -5.17
N GLY A 257 25.24 -11.71 -4.66
CA GLY A 257 25.85 -11.65 -3.33
C GLY A 257 27.35 -11.38 -3.49
N ASP A 258 27.99 -10.92 -2.42
CA ASP A 258 29.44 -10.80 -2.34
C ASP A 258 29.96 -11.09 -0.89
N PRO A 259 31.26 -11.38 -0.73
CA PRO A 259 31.79 -12.27 0.32
C PRO A 259 32.29 -11.57 1.60
N ALA A 260 32.54 -12.41 2.60
CA ALA A 260 32.90 -12.10 3.99
C ALA A 260 34.28 -11.46 4.21
N THR A 261 34.39 -10.63 5.26
CA THR A 261 35.54 -10.59 6.21
C THR A 261 35.19 -9.92 7.57
N GLU A 262 35.27 -10.74 8.62
CA GLU A 262 35.70 -10.58 10.04
C GLU A 262 35.52 -9.29 10.90
N SER A 263 34.55 -9.41 11.83
CA SER A 263 34.58 -9.24 13.31
C SER A 263 35.08 -7.96 14.02
N SER A 264 34.16 -7.26 14.70
CA SER A 264 34.13 -7.01 16.17
C SER A 264 32.82 -6.30 16.59
N PRO A 265 32.46 -6.17 17.89
CA PRO A 265 31.30 -6.80 18.50
C PRO A 265 29.97 -5.99 18.45
N ALA A 266 28.91 -6.72 18.09
CA ALA A 266 27.49 -6.58 18.47
C ALA A 266 26.98 -5.22 19.00
N HIS A 267 26.58 -4.35 18.06
CA HIS A 267 25.41 -3.49 18.23
C HIS A 267 24.39 -3.85 17.15
N THR A 268 23.12 -3.93 17.57
CA THR A 268 21.94 -4.33 16.79
C THR A 268 21.84 -3.58 15.46
N VAL A 269 21.92 -4.33 14.35
CA VAL A 269 21.87 -3.83 12.98
C VAL A 269 20.43 -3.46 12.60
N ASP A 270 20.21 -2.17 12.40
CA ASP A 270 19.13 -1.54 11.66
C ASP A 270 19.44 -1.62 10.16
N GLY A 271 18.79 -2.54 9.46
CA GLY A 271 18.92 -2.70 8.01
C GLY A 271 18.19 -1.59 7.25
N MET A 272 18.79 -0.39 7.18
CA MET A 272 18.37 0.71 6.32
C MET A 272 19.59 1.22 5.52
N GLY A 273 19.64 0.84 4.24
CA GLY A 273 20.42 1.51 3.21
C GLY A 273 19.46 1.94 2.11
N SER A 274 18.67 2.97 2.39
CA SER A 274 17.62 3.47 1.51
C SER A 274 18.16 4.43 0.44
N ILE A 275 17.91 4.10 -0.83
CA ILE A 275 17.65 5.12 -1.87
C ILE A 275 16.12 5.14 -2.03
N PRO A 276 15.46 6.30 -1.90
CA PRO A 276 14.01 6.39 -1.88
C PRO A 276 13.39 6.12 -3.26
N PRO A 277 12.29 5.35 -3.32
CA PRO A 277 11.48 5.28 -4.53
C PRO A 277 10.77 6.63 -4.73
N GLN A 278 10.94 7.24 -5.91
CA GLN A 278 10.07 8.33 -6.34
C GLN A 278 8.62 7.85 -6.38
N GLU A 279 7.76 8.70 -5.84
CA GLU A 279 6.38 8.42 -5.44
C GLU A 279 5.51 7.95 -6.61
N LYS A 280 5.09 6.67 -6.56
CA LYS A 280 3.93 6.18 -7.30
C LYS A 280 2.67 6.67 -6.59
N GLU A 281 1.95 7.60 -7.20
CA GLU A 281 0.64 8.06 -6.75
C GLU A 281 -0.41 6.93 -6.90
N ASN A 282 -0.69 6.22 -5.80
CA ASN A 282 -1.80 5.27 -5.73
C ASN A 282 -3.09 6.02 -5.36
N LEU A 283 -4.01 6.19 -6.32
CA LEU A 283 -5.38 6.66 -6.08
C LEU A 283 -6.14 5.63 -5.22
N SER A 284 -6.11 5.81 -3.90
CA SER A 284 -6.94 5.05 -2.97
C SER A 284 -8.01 5.95 -2.37
N PHE A 285 -9.28 5.62 -2.65
CA PHE A 285 -10.39 6.31 -2.03
C PHE A 285 -10.59 5.82 -0.60
N PHE A 286 -10.58 6.77 0.34
CA PHE A 286 -10.96 6.56 1.73
C PHE A 286 -12.23 7.36 2.05
N GLY A 287 -13.27 6.63 2.42
CA GLY A 287 -14.55 7.16 2.82
C GLY A 287 -14.53 7.86 4.19
N PRO A 288 -15.62 8.56 4.54
CA PRO A 288 -15.65 9.50 5.65
C PRO A 288 -15.41 8.88 7.04
N SER A 289 -15.64 7.58 7.23
CA SER A 289 -15.38 6.92 8.52
C SER A 289 -13.88 6.64 8.78
N SER A 290 -13.01 6.90 7.80
CA SER A 290 -11.59 6.54 7.88
C SER A 290 -10.79 7.42 8.84
N ASN A 291 -9.68 6.88 9.35
CA ASN A 291 -8.73 7.68 10.13
C ASN A 291 -8.01 8.70 9.24
N ILE A 292 -7.73 8.38 7.98
CA ILE A 292 -7.14 9.31 7.01
C ILE A 292 -8.00 10.57 6.85
N THR A 293 -9.31 10.42 6.62
CA THR A 293 -10.23 11.56 6.50
C THR A 293 -10.33 12.35 7.81
N PHE A 294 -10.25 11.66 8.96
CA PHE A 294 -10.27 12.33 10.25
C PHE A 294 -9.03 13.18 10.50
N THR A 295 -7.87 12.58 10.25
CA THR A 295 -6.57 13.18 10.40
C THR A 295 -6.52 14.48 9.61
N ARG A 296 -6.95 14.46 8.34
CA ARG A 296 -7.07 15.67 7.51
C ARG A 296 -8.01 16.72 8.10
N THR A 297 -9.13 16.29 8.70
CA THR A 297 -10.07 17.21 9.37
C THR A 297 -9.42 17.89 10.57
N ILE A 298 -8.65 17.14 11.38
CA ILE A 298 -7.89 17.68 12.52
C ILE A 298 -6.77 18.59 12.03
N THR A 299 -5.97 18.15 11.07
CA THR A 299 -4.88 18.94 10.46
C THR A 299 -5.38 20.29 9.93
N ARG A 300 -6.55 20.31 9.27
CA ARG A 300 -7.20 21.55 8.82
C ARG A 300 -7.58 22.47 9.98
N ALA A 301 -8.10 21.92 11.08
CA ALA A 301 -8.41 22.68 12.28
C ALA A 301 -7.15 23.27 12.93
N ILE A 302 -6.04 22.52 12.93
CA ILE A 302 -4.73 22.98 13.40
C ILE A 302 -4.21 24.14 12.53
N ALA A 303 -4.29 24.00 11.20
CA ALA A 303 -3.87 25.05 10.26
C ALA A 303 -4.67 26.35 10.46
N TRP A 304 -5.99 26.23 10.63
CA TRP A 304 -6.89 27.35 10.90
C TRP A 304 -6.55 28.05 12.22
N ALA A 305 -6.32 27.28 13.29
CA ALA A 305 -5.92 27.80 14.59
C ALA A 305 -4.58 28.57 14.57
N ASN A 306 -3.72 28.29 13.60
CA ASN A 306 -2.40 28.89 13.45
C ASN A 306 -2.32 30.02 12.40
N HIS A 307 -3.45 30.48 11.86
CA HIS A 307 -3.51 31.56 10.86
C HIS A 307 -2.62 31.35 9.63
N VAL A 308 -2.38 30.10 9.24
CA VAL A 308 -1.58 29.78 8.03
C VAL A 308 -2.40 30.18 6.78
N PRO A 309 -1.92 31.09 5.90
CA PRO A 309 -2.67 31.54 4.73
C PRO A 309 -2.97 30.40 3.75
N ARG A 310 -4.18 30.36 3.18
CA ARG A 310 -4.52 29.46 2.07
C ARG A 310 -3.69 29.87 0.83
N GLY A 311 -2.71 29.05 0.44
CA GLY A 311 -2.20 29.07 -0.92
C GLY A 311 -3.36 28.87 -1.90
N GLY A 312 -3.42 29.69 -2.95
CA GLY A 312 -4.60 29.85 -3.81
C GLY A 312 -5.09 28.55 -4.45
N ALA A 313 -6.24 28.06 -3.97
CA ALA A 313 -7.11 27.15 -4.69
C ALA A 313 -8.56 27.62 -4.50
N HIS A 314 -8.95 28.65 -5.24
CA HIS A 314 -10.35 28.93 -5.51
C HIS A 314 -10.80 27.98 -6.63
N GLY A 315 -11.24 26.78 -6.23
CA GLY A 315 -11.82 25.76 -7.09
C GLY A 315 -11.99 24.46 -6.29
N ASP A 316 -13.22 24.00 -6.13
CA ASP A 316 -13.62 22.69 -5.59
C ASP A 316 -13.45 22.41 -4.09
N THR A 317 -14.28 23.08 -3.29
CA THR A 317 -14.60 22.68 -1.90
C THR A 317 -15.20 21.26 -1.77
N ASN A 318 -15.59 20.61 -2.87
CA ASN A 318 -16.18 19.26 -2.86
C ASN A 318 -15.15 18.13 -3.09
N ALA A 319 -14.06 18.38 -3.82
CA ALA A 319 -13.06 17.35 -4.15
C ALA A 319 -12.16 16.98 -2.95
N LEU A 320 -11.83 17.96 -2.11
CA LEU A 320 -10.99 17.79 -0.92
C LEU A 320 -11.74 17.27 0.33
N SER A 321 -13.08 17.13 0.26
CA SER A 321 -13.88 16.65 1.38
C SER A 321 -14.22 15.16 1.33
N LEU A 322 -14.19 14.56 0.14
CA LEU A 322 -14.11 13.11 -0.02
C LEU A 322 -12.62 12.74 0.01
N GLY A 323 -12.22 11.64 0.64
CA GLY A 323 -10.83 11.18 0.67
C GLY A 323 -10.33 10.66 -0.69
N VAL A 324 -10.65 11.37 -1.78
CA VAL A 324 -10.12 11.18 -3.13
C VAL A 324 -8.80 11.95 -3.18
N LEU A 325 -7.72 11.24 -3.50
CA LEU A 325 -6.47 11.87 -3.92
C LEU A 325 -6.66 12.29 -5.39
N ASP A 326 -6.28 13.51 -5.77
CA ASP A 326 -6.18 13.88 -7.19
C ASP A 326 -4.78 13.54 -7.68
N ALA A 327 -4.71 12.64 -8.66
CA ALA A 327 -3.51 12.28 -9.42
C ALA A 327 -3.96 11.93 -10.84
N VAL A 328 -3.33 12.54 -11.84
CA VAL A 328 -3.72 12.47 -13.25
C VAL A 328 -3.40 11.07 -13.84
N ASN A 329 -4.36 10.50 -14.57
CA ASN A 329 -4.47 9.08 -14.97
C ASN A 329 -3.44 8.54 -16.00
N SER A 330 -2.97 7.29 -15.82
CA SER A 330 -3.12 6.13 -16.75
C SER A 330 -2.35 4.87 -16.30
N PRO A 331 -2.72 3.65 -16.75
CA PRO A 331 -2.81 2.47 -15.90
C PRO A 331 -1.61 1.52 -15.97
N GLN A 332 -1.13 1.03 -14.82
CA GLN A 332 -0.66 -0.36 -14.64
C GLN A 332 -0.41 -0.68 -13.16
N ALA A 333 -1.13 -1.67 -12.64
CA ALA A 333 -1.09 -2.11 -11.25
C ALA A 333 0.23 -2.80 -10.91
N THR A 334 0.91 -2.40 -9.83
CA THR A 334 2.06 -3.15 -9.29
C THR A 334 1.70 -3.73 -7.92
N MET A 335 1.61 -5.06 -7.84
CA MET A 335 1.71 -5.79 -6.57
C MET A 335 3.19 -5.87 -6.16
N SER A 336 3.48 -5.48 -4.93
CA SER A 336 4.78 -5.60 -4.28
C SER A 336 5.26 -7.06 -4.25
N GLN A 337 6.39 -7.34 -4.91
CA GLN A 337 7.15 -8.58 -4.69
C GLN A 337 8.12 -8.40 -3.51
N PRO A 338 8.32 -9.44 -2.68
CA PRO A 338 9.29 -9.44 -1.60
C PRO A 338 10.73 -9.49 -2.14
N ASP A 339 11.64 -8.81 -1.43
CA ASP A 339 13.07 -8.72 -1.71
C ASP A 339 13.70 -10.10 -1.99
N ARG A 340 14.27 -10.26 -3.20
CA ARG A 340 15.19 -11.35 -3.51
C ARG A 340 16.57 -11.03 -2.95
N HIS A 341 16.74 -11.25 -1.64
CA HIS A 341 18.07 -11.46 -1.06
C HIS A 341 18.41 -12.95 -1.02
N GLY A 342 19.48 -13.31 -1.73
CA GLY A 342 20.28 -14.51 -1.49
C GLY A 342 19.71 -15.81 -2.05
N SER A 343 20.44 -16.41 -2.99
CA SER A 343 20.30 -17.80 -3.43
C SER A 343 20.41 -18.77 -2.23
N THR A 344 19.29 -19.00 -1.55
CA THR A 344 18.97 -20.27 -0.89
C THR A 344 17.71 -20.77 -1.58
N SER A 345 17.66 -22.04 -1.98
CA SER A 345 16.46 -22.60 -2.61
C SER A 345 15.27 -22.41 -1.68
N PHE A 346 14.37 -21.47 -1.98
CA PHE A 346 13.17 -21.28 -1.20
C PHE A 346 12.23 -22.45 -1.48
N ASP A 347 12.27 -23.45 -0.62
CA ASP A 347 11.42 -24.64 -0.70
C ASP A 347 10.01 -24.29 -0.18
N PRO A 348 8.97 -24.32 -1.04
CA PRO A 348 7.59 -24.06 -0.64
C PRO A 348 7.02 -25.18 0.26
N PHE A 349 7.62 -26.37 0.26
CA PHE A 349 7.19 -27.52 1.06
C PHE A 349 7.94 -27.65 2.39
N ALA A 350 8.93 -26.81 2.63
CA ALA A 350 9.69 -26.84 3.88
C ALA A 350 8.82 -26.46 5.08
N LEU A 351 8.94 -27.23 6.14
CA LEU A 351 8.25 -27.01 7.43
C LEU A 351 9.27 -26.88 8.56
N PRO A 352 8.94 -26.13 9.64
CA PRO A 352 9.72 -26.13 10.86
C PRO A 352 9.80 -27.54 11.47
N ALA A 353 10.70 -27.72 12.44
CA ALA A 353 10.77 -28.95 13.23
C ALA A 353 9.38 -29.34 13.76
N GLU A 354 9.06 -30.63 13.76
CA GLU A 354 7.70 -31.15 14.07
C GLU A 354 7.14 -30.56 15.36
N HIS A 355 7.96 -30.50 16.41
CA HIS A 355 7.60 -29.91 17.70
C HIS A 355 7.21 -28.42 17.58
N ARG A 356 7.99 -27.63 16.84
CA ARG A 356 7.71 -26.19 16.64
C ARG A 356 6.44 -26.00 15.81
N THR A 357 6.25 -26.80 14.76
CA THR A 357 5.03 -26.78 13.94
C THR A 357 3.80 -27.11 14.79
N GLY A 358 3.87 -28.16 15.62
CA GLY A 358 2.80 -28.52 16.55
C GLY A 358 2.47 -27.40 17.55
N GLN A 359 3.49 -26.77 18.14
CA GLN A 359 3.31 -25.64 19.05
C GLN A 359 2.60 -24.45 18.38
N LEU A 360 2.98 -24.11 17.15
CA LEU A 360 2.37 -23.00 16.41
C LEU A 360 0.91 -23.31 16.03
N ILE A 361 0.61 -24.55 15.64
CA ILE A 361 -0.78 -25.00 15.40
C ILE A 361 -1.61 -24.85 16.68
N ASP A 362 -1.11 -25.35 17.81
CA ASP A 362 -1.81 -25.24 19.09
C ASP A 362 -1.97 -23.79 19.53
N GLN A 363 -0.97 -22.95 19.32
CA GLN A 363 -1.04 -21.51 19.60
C GLN A 363 -2.13 -20.84 18.76
N TYR A 364 -2.19 -21.10 17.45
CA TYR A 364 -3.24 -20.56 16.59
C TYR A 364 -4.63 -20.95 17.11
N PHE A 365 -4.88 -22.25 17.35
CA PHE A 365 -6.18 -22.72 17.80
C PHE A 365 -6.53 -22.32 19.24
N THR A 366 -5.54 -21.90 20.04
CA THR A 366 -5.76 -21.38 21.40
C THR A 366 -6.01 -19.88 21.40
N ASP A 367 -5.65 -19.15 20.34
CA ASP A 367 -5.72 -17.69 20.30
C ASP A 367 -6.64 -17.20 19.16
N MET A 368 -6.07 -16.91 17.99
CA MET A 368 -6.82 -16.38 16.84
C MET A 368 -7.87 -17.34 16.30
N GLY A 369 -7.61 -18.65 16.32
CA GLY A 369 -8.55 -19.69 15.91
C GLY A 369 -9.77 -19.81 16.81
N GLN A 370 -9.72 -19.31 18.06
CA GLN A 370 -10.92 -19.24 18.91
C GLN A 370 -11.76 -17.99 18.64
N LEU A 371 -11.11 -16.86 18.31
CA LEU A 371 -11.80 -15.63 17.94
C LEU A 371 -12.43 -15.70 16.55
N PHE A 372 -11.79 -16.43 15.64
CA PHE A 372 -12.19 -16.59 14.25
C PHE A 372 -12.27 -18.09 13.90
N PRO A 373 -13.26 -18.83 14.47
CA PRO A 373 -13.29 -20.30 14.45
C PRO A 373 -13.81 -20.87 13.12
N ILE A 374 -13.14 -20.53 12.02
CA ILE A 374 -13.50 -20.98 10.66
C ILE A 374 -12.87 -22.33 10.28
N LEU A 375 -11.91 -22.83 11.07
CA LEU A 375 -11.28 -24.15 10.88
C LEU A 375 -11.71 -25.11 11.98
N HIS A 376 -11.93 -26.37 11.63
CA HIS A 376 -12.21 -27.43 12.60
C HIS A 376 -10.89 -28.08 13.07
N LYS A 377 -10.55 -27.93 14.36
CA LYS A 377 -9.25 -28.33 14.91
C LYS A 377 -8.96 -29.82 14.72
N SER A 378 -9.89 -30.71 15.08
CA SER A 378 -9.69 -32.16 14.93
C SER A 378 -9.41 -32.57 13.47
N ALA A 379 -10.18 -32.05 12.51
CA ALA A 379 -9.98 -32.35 11.09
C ALA A 379 -8.63 -31.81 10.58
N PHE A 380 -8.21 -30.64 11.07
CA PHE A 380 -6.92 -30.05 10.75
C PHE A 380 -5.75 -30.91 11.31
N LEU A 381 -5.89 -31.43 12.54
CA LEU A 381 -4.89 -32.30 13.16
C LEU A 381 -4.81 -33.70 12.53
N GLU A 382 -5.92 -34.22 11.99
CA GLU A 382 -5.92 -35.44 11.18
C GLU A 382 -5.10 -35.26 9.90
N ASP A 383 -5.30 -34.15 9.18
CA ASP A 383 -4.53 -33.82 7.99
C ASP A 383 -3.04 -33.56 8.32
N TRP A 384 -2.76 -32.96 9.48
CA TRP A 384 -1.38 -32.85 10.02
C TRP A 384 -0.75 -34.21 10.26
N THR A 385 -1.50 -35.14 10.88
CA THR A 385 -1.02 -36.52 11.10
C THR A 385 -0.76 -37.24 9.78
N ARG A 386 -1.63 -37.06 8.78
CA ARG A 386 -1.45 -37.62 7.43
C ARG A 386 -0.20 -37.06 6.74
N LEU A 387 0.05 -35.75 6.85
CA LEU A 387 1.26 -35.10 6.34
C LEU A 387 2.53 -35.72 6.95
N LYS A 388 2.53 -35.99 8.26
CA LYS A 388 3.69 -36.61 8.93
C LYS A 388 4.01 -38.01 8.39
N VAL A 389 2.99 -38.79 8.06
CA VAL A 389 3.17 -40.17 7.55
C VAL A 389 3.50 -40.19 6.07
N SER A 390 2.84 -39.33 5.28
CA SER A 390 2.81 -39.43 3.82
C SER A 390 3.75 -38.42 3.12
N GLY A 391 4.23 -37.42 3.84
CA GLY A 391 5.02 -36.32 3.29
C GLY A 391 4.18 -35.25 2.56
N PRO A 392 4.77 -34.09 2.25
CA PRO A 392 4.05 -32.93 1.73
C PRO A 392 3.54 -33.10 0.29
N LEU A 393 4.22 -33.91 -0.54
CA LEU A 393 3.87 -34.07 -1.97
C LEU A 393 2.52 -34.77 -2.19
N ILE A 394 2.03 -35.53 -1.21
CA ILE A 394 0.75 -36.24 -1.26
C ILE A 394 -0.41 -35.36 -0.77
N MET A 395 -0.10 -34.26 -0.08
CA MET A 395 -1.11 -33.38 0.50
C MET A 395 -1.68 -32.42 -0.54
N ARG A 396 -2.95 -32.04 -0.34
CA ARG A 396 -3.63 -31.02 -1.14
C ARG A 396 -2.89 -29.68 -0.97
N ARG A 397 -2.55 -29.01 -2.07
CA ARG A 397 -1.82 -27.73 -2.05
C ARG A 397 -2.55 -26.64 -1.25
N SER A 398 -3.89 -26.57 -1.39
CA SER A 398 -4.75 -25.66 -0.62
C SER A 398 -4.64 -25.87 0.89
N TRP A 399 -4.55 -27.12 1.35
CA TRP A 399 -4.36 -27.42 2.77
C TRP A 399 -2.94 -27.09 3.25
N LEU A 400 -1.91 -27.32 2.43
CA LEU A 400 -0.54 -26.90 2.76
C LEU A 400 -0.42 -25.37 2.84
N GLY A 401 -1.17 -24.65 1.99
CA GLY A 401 -1.33 -23.21 2.07
C GLY A 401 -2.01 -22.77 3.36
N LEU A 402 -3.11 -23.45 3.75
CA LEU A 402 -3.77 -23.26 5.04
C LEU A 402 -2.82 -23.50 6.23
N LEU A 403 -2.03 -24.57 6.18
CA LEU A 403 -1.04 -24.84 7.23
C LEU A 403 -0.05 -23.68 7.34
N ASN A 404 0.54 -23.24 6.24
CA ASN A 404 1.51 -22.16 6.28
C ASN A 404 0.89 -20.83 6.76
N ILE A 405 -0.32 -20.46 6.34
CA ILE A 405 -0.94 -19.22 6.83
C ILE A 405 -1.32 -19.31 8.32
N VAL A 406 -1.71 -20.49 8.82
CA VAL A 406 -1.91 -20.75 10.26
C VAL A 406 -0.62 -20.52 11.05
N LEU A 407 0.51 -21.03 10.54
CA LEU A 407 1.83 -20.81 11.15
C LEU A 407 2.26 -19.35 11.11
N ALA A 408 1.97 -18.64 10.01
CA ALA A 408 2.26 -17.21 9.86
C ALA A 408 1.50 -16.37 10.90
N ILE A 409 0.18 -16.61 11.05
CA ILE A 409 -0.65 -15.92 12.04
C ILE A 409 -0.18 -16.23 13.46
N ALA A 410 0.13 -17.49 13.78
CA ALA A 410 0.65 -17.86 15.09
C ALA A 410 1.94 -17.10 15.43
N ASN A 411 2.91 -17.04 14.50
CA ASN A 411 4.16 -16.31 14.70
C ASN A 411 3.94 -14.80 14.88
N VAL A 412 3.07 -14.17 14.07
CA VAL A 412 2.83 -12.72 14.17
C VAL A 412 2.14 -12.34 15.50
N THR A 413 1.33 -13.23 16.06
CA THR A 413 0.74 -13.04 17.40
C THR A 413 1.71 -13.31 18.55
N LEU A 414 2.71 -14.17 18.34
CA LEU A 414 3.77 -14.44 19.32
C LEU A 414 4.82 -13.34 19.39
N ALA A 415 5.07 -12.62 18.29
CA ALA A 415 5.99 -11.47 18.23
C ALA A 415 5.67 -10.39 19.29
N ASN A 416 4.44 -10.34 19.78
CA ASN A 416 3.98 -9.43 20.84
C ASN A 416 4.54 -9.73 22.25
N ASN A 417 5.16 -10.89 22.45
CA ASN A 417 5.22 -11.55 23.76
C ASN A 417 6.63 -11.94 24.21
N ASP A 418 7.67 -11.15 23.91
CA ASP A 418 8.97 -11.07 24.64
C ASP A 418 10.23 -11.01 23.73
N ASP A 419 10.12 -10.93 22.40
CA ASP A 419 11.31 -10.94 21.53
C ASP A 419 11.44 -9.71 20.63
N LEU A 420 12.38 -8.83 21.00
CA LEU A 420 12.80 -7.64 20.26
C LEU A 420 13.61 -7.98 19.00
N SER A 421 13.93 -9.26 18.74
CA SER A 421 14.84 -9.70 17.67
C SER A 421 14.27 -9.61 16.25
N GLY A 422 12.98 -9.31 16.07
CA GLY A 422 12.30 -9.34 14.76
C GLY A 422 12.21 -10.73 14.11
N ALA A 423 12.75 -11.78 14.74
CA ALA A 423 12.83 -13.12 14.18
C ALA A 423 11.45 -13.73 13.90
N TYR A 424 10.48 -13.51 14.78
CA TYR A 424 9.11 -14.00 14.58
C TYR A 424 8.41 -13.34 13.37
N VAL A 425 8.71 -12.06 13.09
CA VAL A 425 8.15 -11.36 11.92
C VAL A 425 8.73 -11.94 10.63
N ILE A 426 10.04 -12.21 10.61
CA ILE A 426 10.71 -12.86 9.47
C ILE A 426 10.20 -14.29 9.27
N GLU A 427 10.00 -15.06 10.35
CA GLU A 427 9.44 -16.41 10.30
C GLU A 427 7.99 -16.37 9.77
N ALA A 428 7.17 -15.44 10.26
CA ALA A 428 5.79 -15.25 9.79
C ALA A 428 5.73 -14.91 8.29
N GLN A 429 6.58 -13.99 7.82
CA GLN A 429 6.68 -13.61 6.42
C GLN A 429 7.08 -14.78 5.53
N ARG A 430 8.05 -15.59 5.97
CA ARG A 430 8.47 -16.80 5.25
C ARG A 430 7.32 -17.80 5.10
N HIS A 431 6.53 -17.99 6.15
CA HIS A 431 5.35 -18.84 6.09
C HIS A 431 4.27 -18.29 5.14
N TYR A 432 4.02 -16.98 5.18
CA TYR A 432 3.12 -16.32 4.24
C TYR A 432 3.57 -16.54 2.78
N GLU A 433 4.85 -16.35 2.47
CA GLU A 433 5.39 -16.57 1.13
C GLU A 433 5.25 -18.03 0.66
N ARG A 434 5.47 -19.01 1.55
CA ARG A 434 5.22 -20.42 1.25
C ARG A 434 3.74 -20.67 0.95
N ALA A 435 2.85 -20.12 1.78
CA ALA A 435 1.40 -20.20 1.58
C ALA A 435 0.98 -19.68 0.20
N MET A 436 1.48 -18.51 -0.21
CA MET A 436 1.16 -17.92 -1.51
C MET A 436 1.74 -18.71 -2.69
N ARG A 437 2.93 -19.32 -2.56
CA ARG A 437 3.50 -20.18 -3.62
C ARG A 437 2.78 -21.53 -3.76
N LEU A 438 2.27 -22.08 -2.65
CA LEU A 438 1.51 -23.33 -2.66
C LEU A 438 0.10 -23.12 -3.24
N CYS A 439 -0.52 -21.99 -2.95
CA CYS A 439 -1.81 -21.58 -3.50
C CYS A 439 -1.62 -20.70 -4.75
N ASP A 440 -1.09 -21.29 -5.82
CA ASP A 440 -0.95 -20.63 -7.12
C ASP A 440 -2.32 -20.32 -7.77
N SER A 441 -2.30 -19.65 -8.93
CA SER A 441 -3.52 -19.28 -9.66
C SER A 441 -4.43 -20.48 -9.96
N SER A 442 -3.87 -21.68 -10.13
CA SER A 442 -4.66 -22.89 -10.38
C SER A 442 -5.46 -23.31 -9.14
N VAL A 443 -4.86 -23.21 -7.95
CA VAL A 443 -5.52 -23.51 -6.67
C VAL A 443 -6.55 -22.43 -6.32
N LEU A 444 -6.20 -21.16 -6.53
CA LEU A 444 -7.08 -20.01 -6.25
C LEU A 444 -8.28 -19.93 -7.20
N ASN A 445 -8.16 -20.46 -8.42
CA ASN A 445 -9.29 -20.63 -9.33
C ASN A 445 -10.24 -21.77 -8.92
N GLY A 446 -9.83 -22.61 -7.96
CA GLY A 446 -10.66 -23.68 -7.42
C GLY A 446 -11.86 -23.17 -6.63
N THR A 447 -12.98 -23.89 -6.71
CA THR A 447 -14.23 -23.57 -6.00
C THR A 447 -14.43 -24.48 -4.78
N SER A 448 -13.70 -24.23 -3.69
CA SER A 448 -13.84 -25.01 -2.46
C SER A 448 -13.90 -24.12 -1.20
N LEU A 449 -14.56 -24.62 -0.15
CA LEU A 449 -14.58 -23.95 1.15
C LEU A 449 -13.17 -23.73 1.70
N GLU A 450 -12.27 -24.68 1.46
CA GLU A 450 -10.87 -24.63 1.91
C GLU A 450 -10.11 -23.43 1.32
N VAL A 451 -10.33 -23.14 0.02
CA VAL A 451 -9.72 -21.98 -0.65
C VAL A 451 -10.29 -20.67 -0.09
N VAL A 452 -11.60 -20.61 0.21
CA VAL A 452 -12.20 -19.42 0.84
C VAL A 452 -11.63 -19.22 2.25
N GLN A 453 -11.54 -20.27 3.05
CA GLN A 453 -10.93 -20.22 4.38
C GLN A 453 -9.47 -19.75 4.30
N PHE A 454 -8.71 -20.23 3.31
CA PHE A 454 -7.35 -19.77 3.06
C PHE A 454 -7.28 -18.27 2.78
N LEU A 455 -8.09 -17.78 1.83
CA LEU A 455 -8.14 -16.36 1.49
C LEU A 455 -8.56 -15.49 2.68
N VAL A 456 -9.52 -15.94 3.48
CA VAL A 456 -9.96 -15.23 4.69
C VAL A 456 -8.85 -15.16 5.75
N LEU A 457 -8.05 -16.23 5.93
CA LEU A 457 -6.90 -16.18 6.83
C LEU A 457 -5.75 -15.32 6.28
N VAL A 458 -5.58 -15.26 4.95
CA VAL A 458 -4.67 -14.31 4.32
C VAL A 458 -5.08 -12.86 4.64
N VAL A 459 -6.38 -12.53 4.56
CA VAL A 459 -6.88 -11.21 4.98
C VAL A 459 -6.53 -10.94 6.45
N LEU A 460 -6.76 -11.91 7.34
CA LEU A 460 -6.46 -11.77 8.77
C LEU A 460 -4.96 -11.53 9.03
N TYR A 461 -4.07 -12.21 8.30
CA TYR A 461 -2.64 -11.99 8.39
C TYR A 461 -2.25 -10.59 7.87
N LEU A 462 -2.76 -10.21 6.69
CA LEU A 462 -2.42 -8.93 6.05
C LEU A 462 -2.95 -7.71 6.83
N GLN A 463 -4.02 -7.85 7.62
CA GLN A 463 -4.45 -6.81 8.56
C GLN A 463 -3.39 -6.45 9.61
N GLY A 464 -2.48 -7.37 9.92
CA GLY A 464 -1.33 -7.15 10.80
C GLY A 464 -0.07 -6.67 10.07
N THR A 465 -0.13 -6.36 8.77
CA THR A 465 1.00 -5.88 7.97
C THR A 465 0.73 -4.50 7.36
N HIS A 466 1.72 -3.93 6.68
CA HIS A 466 1.66 -2.56 6.11
C HIS A 466 0.92 -2.46 4.77
N ASN A 467 0.30 -3.55 4.29
CA ASN A 467 -0.18 -3.66 2.91
C ASN A 467 -1.71 -3.58 2.78
N SER A 468 -2.30 -2.41 3.06
CA SER A 468 -3.77 -2.26 3.02
C SER A 468 -4.40 -2.56 1.66
N ILE A 469 -3.72 -2.23 0.56
CA ILE A 469 -4.15 -2.60 -0.80
C ILE A 469 -4.20 -4.12 -0.97
N GLN A 470 -3.16 -4.84 -0.51
CA GLN A 470 -3.15 -6.30 -0.58
C GLN A 470 -4.26 -6.92 0.28
N THR A 471 -4.53 -6.35 1.46
CA THR A 471 -5.66 -6.75 2.32
C THR A 471 -6.99 -6.59 1.60
N SER A 472 -7.22 -5.44 0.96
CA SER A 472 -8.44 -5.17 0.19
C SER A 472 -8.60 -6.11 -1.02
N ASN A 473 -7.51 -6.38 -1.74
CA ASN A 473 -7.51 -7.32 -2.86
C ASN A 473 -7.82 -8.74 -2.38
N ALA A 474 -7.14 -9.22 -1.34
CA ALA A 474 -7.38 -10.54 -0.75
C ALA A 474 -8.82 -10.68 -0.26
N LEU A 475 -9.40 -9.65 0.35
CA LEU A 475 -10.80 -9.64 0.77
C LEU A 475 -11.74 -9.71 -0.42
N SER A 476 -11.47 -8.94 -1.49
CA SER A 476 -12.25 -8.99 -2.72
C SER A 476 -12.23 -10.39 -3.35
N PHE A 477 -11.07 -11.06 -3.38
CA PHE A 477 -10.97 -12.45 -3.83
C PHE A 477 -11.75 -13.41 -2.92
N ALA A 478 -11.63 -13.25 -1.60
CA ALA A 478 -12.33 -14.09 -0.63
C ALA A 478 -13.86 -13.99 -0.77
N VAL A 479 -14.40 -12.77 -0.87
CA VAL A 479 -15.84 -12.51 -1.05
C VAL A 479 -16.34 -13.11 -2.37
N ASN A 480 -15.61 -12.89 -3.47
CA ASN A 480 -15.98 -13.44 -4.76
C ASN A 480 -15.97 -14.98 -4.76
N ALA A 481 -14.94 -15.60 -4.17
CA ALA A 481 -14.86 -17.06 -4.04
C ALA A 481 -15.99 -17.61 -3.14
N ALA A 482 -16.31 -16.93 -2.04
CA ALA A 482 -17.42 -17.29 -1.14
C ALA A 482 -18.78 -17.24 -1.85
N ILE A 483 -19.02 -16.21 -2.66
CA ILE A 483 -20.25 -16.07 -3.43
C ILE A 483 -20.36 -17.19 -4.47
N ARG A 484 -19.27 -17.50 -5.20
CA ARG A 484 -19.23 -18.56 -6.22
C ARG A 484 -19.62 -19.93 -5.68
N ILE A 485 -19.21 -20.27 -4.46
CA ILE A 485 -19.56 -21.55 -3.82
C ILE A 485 -20.86 -21.50 -3.02
N GLY A 486 -21.61 -20.40 -3.10
CA GLY A 486 -22.94 -20.26 -2.51
C GLY A 486 -22.97 -19.98 -1.01
N LEU A 487 -21.90 -19.49 -0.39
CA LEU A 487 -21.87 -19.27 1.08
C LEU A 487 -22.91 -18.25 1.57
N HIS A 488 -23.28 -17.30 0.71
CA HIS A 488 -24.29 -16.28 0.98
C HIS A 488 -25.74 -16.82 0.97
N SER A 489 -25.97 -18.06 0.53
CA SER A 489 -27.31 -18.64 0.39
C SER A 489 -27.58 -19.68 1.49
N PRO A 490 -28.43 -19.38 2.48
CA PRO A 490 -28.81 -20.35 3.51
C PRO A 490 -29.37 -21.66 2.92
N GLN A 491 -30.11 -21.57 1.81
CA GLN A 491 -30.65 -22.74 1.11
C GLN A 491 -29.54 -23.62 0.52
N ALA A 492 -28.50 -23.01 -0.07
CA ALA A 492 -27.36 -23.76 -0.60
C ALA A 492 -26.58 -24.46 0.54
N THR A 493 -26.38 -23.77 1.67
CA THR A 493 -25.67 -24.31 2.83
C THR A 493 -26.43 -25.49 3.48
N GLN A 494 -27.76 -25.54 3.36
CA GLN A 494 -28.56 -26.66 3.86
C GLN A 494 -28.29 -28.00 3.15
N ALA A 495 -27.72 -27.99 1.94
CA ALA A 495 -27.36 -29.20 1.21
C ALA A 495 -26.18 -29.98 1.84
N PHE A 496 -25.45 -29.37 2.78
CA PHE A 496 -24.24 -29.94 3.38
C PHE A 496 -24.49 -30.53 4.77
N PRO A 497 -23.64 -31.48 5.22
CA PRO A 497 -23.65 -32.00 6.59
C PRO A 497 -23.50 -30.89 7.64
N LEU A 498 -23.93 -31.15 8.88
CA LEU A 498 -23.99 -30.13 9.95
C LEU A 498 -22.65 -29.43 10.21
N LEU A 499 -21.54 -30.17 10.29
CA LEU A 499 -20.22 -29.59 10.51
C LEU A 499 -19.80 -28.67 9.35
N GLU A 500 -19.94 -29.13 8.10
CA GLU A 500 -19.58 -28.32 6.93
C GLU A 500 -20.50 -27.09 6.80
N ARG A 501 -21.80 -27.24 7.09
CA ARG A 501 -22.76 -26.13 7.13
C ARG A 501 -22.33 -25.05 8.11
N GLU A 502 -21.91 -25.44 9.30
CA GLU A 502 -21.44 -24.51 10.32
C GLU A 502 -20.14 -23.80 9.88
N LEU A 503 -19.17 -24.52 9.32
CA LEU A 503 -17.93 -23.92 8.82
C LEU A 503 -18.18 -22.95 7.66
N ARG A 504 -19.11 -23.28 6.75
CA ARG A 504 -19.58 -22.42 5.66
C ARG A 504 -20.20 -21.12 6.20
N ASN A 505 -21.09 -21.23 7.17
CA ASN A 505 -21.72 -20.08 7.82
C ASN A 505 -20.67 -19.19 8.51
N ARG A 506 -19.78 -19.76 9.31
CA ARG A 506 -18.71 -19.01 9.99
C ARG A 506 -17.77 -18.32 9.02
N THR A 507 -17.41 -18.99 7.94
CA THR A 507 -16.55 -18.42 6.89
C THR A 507 -17.25 -17.24 6.20
N TRP A 508 -18.54 -17.37 5.85
CA TRP A 508 -19.33 -16.27 5.28
C TRP A 508 -19.42 -15.07 6.22
N TYR A 509 -19.72 -15.33 7.50
CA TYR A 509 -19.82 -14.28 8.50
C TYR A 509 -18.49 -13.58 8.73
N LEU A 510 -17.37 -14.29 8.65
CA LEU A 510 -16.07 -13.65 8.75
C LEU A 510 -15.75 -12.76 7.53
N CYS A 511 -16.20 -13.13 6.32
CA CYS A 511 -16.15 -12.22 5.17
C CYS A 511 -16.94 -10.93 5.44
N ILE A 512 -18.14 -11.03 6.01
CA ILE A 512 -18.98 -9.86 6.39
C ILE A 512 -18.28 -9.01 7.45
N VAL A 513 -17.68 -9.65 8.47
CA VAL A 513 -16.91 -8.95 9.50
C VAL A 513 -15.76 -8.19 8.87
N PHE A 514 -14.93 -8.82 8.06
CA PHE A 514 -13.78 -8.14 7.44
C PHE A 514 -14.17 -7.04 6.45
N ASP A 515 -15.29 -7.18 5.74
CA ASP A 515 -15.87 -6.14 4.90
C ASP A 515 -16.30 -4.91 5.72
N SER A 516 -17.01 -5.13 6.83
CA SER A 516 -17.39 -4.04 7.75
C SER A 516 -16.19 -3.42 8.50
N MET A 517 -15.07 -4.15 8.58
CA MET A 517 -13.84 -3.73 9.23
C MET A 517 -12.89 -2.95 8.32
N THR A 518 -13.16 -2.79 7.03
CA THR A 518 -12.32 -1.91 6.20
C THR A 518 -12.63 -0.45 6.52
N LEU A 519 -11.76 0.13 7.37
CA LEU A 519 -11.88 1.41 8.10
C LEU A 519 -11.89 2.63 7.18
N GLY A 520 -12.88 2.71 6.30
CA GLY A 520 -12.96 3.75 5.29
C GLY A 520 -13.17 3.25 3.88
N ARG A 521 -13.56 2.00 3.62
CA ARG A 521 -13.91 1.58 2.25
C ARG A 521 -15.42 1.36 2.15
N PRO A 522 -16.03 1.58 0.97
CA PRO A 522 -17.38 1.13 0.70
C PRO A 522 -17.46 -0.40 0.83
N ALA A 523 -18.59 -0.87 1.35
CA ALA A 523 -18.78 -2.30 1.55
C ALA A 523 -18.89 -3.08 0.24
N LEU A 524 -18.23 -4.24 0.19
CA LEU A 524 -18.24 -5.16 -0.94
C LEU A 524 -19.51 -6.03 -0.94
N ILE A 525 -20.06 -6.35 0.23
CA ILE A 525 -21.20 -7.26 0.39
C ILE A 525 -22.50 -6.44 0.51
N PRO A 526 -23.44 -6.57 -0.44
CA PRO A 526 -24.74 -5.92 -0.33
C PRO A 526 -25.50 -6.37 0.92
N SER A 527 -26.23 -5.46 1.56
CA SER A 527 -27.03 -5.76 2.75
C SER A 527 -28.06 -6.89 2.52
N SER A 528 -28.57 -7.04 1.28
CA SER A 528 -29.49 -8.12 0.89
C SER A 528 -28.87 -9.54 0.93
N TYR A 529 -27.54 -9.63 0.95
CA TYR A 529 -26.78 -10.87 1.02
C TYR A 529 -26.43 -11.26 2.47
N VAL A 530 -26.60 -10.33 3.41
CA VAL A 530 -26.39 -10.56 4.85
C VAL A 530 -27.63 -11.23 5.44
N ARG A 531 -27.80 -12.52 5.11
CA ARG A 531 -28.89 -13.38 5.61
C ARG A 531 -28.39 -14.17 6.81
N VAL A 532 -28.51 -13.59 7.99
CA VAL A 532 -27.95 -14.18 9.21
C VAL A 532 -28.92 -15.19 9.80
N ASP A 533 -28.68 -16.48 9.54
CA ASP A 533 -29.19 -17.55 10.39
C ASP A 533 -28.35 -17.60 11.67
N ARG A 534 -29.00 -17.67 12.83
CA ARG A 534 -28.32 -17.69 14.12
C ARG A 534 -27.34 -18.87 14.17
N ILE A 535 -26.08 -18.57 14.48
CA ILE A 535 -25.02 -19.59 14.62
C ILE A 535 -25.50 -20.64 15.60
N GLN A 536 -25.52 -21.90 15.14
CA GLN A 536 -25.94 -23.00 15.97
C GLN A 536 -24.75 -23.42 16.82
N ASP A 537 -24.93 -23.31 18.13
CA ASP A 537 -24.01 -23.91 19.08
C ASP A 537 -24.19 -25.42 19.01
N LEU A 538 -23.48 -26.06 18.10
CA LEU A 538 -23.53 -27.51 17.91
C LEU A 538 -22.78 -28.13 19.10
N GLU A 539 -23.46 -28.29 20.24
CA GLU A 539 -22.90 -28.83 21.48
C GLU A 539 -22.18 -30.19 21.27
N GLY A 540 -22.59 -30.97 20.26
CA GLY A 540 -21.98 -32.25 19.88
C GLY A 540 -20.68 -32.15 19.05
N LEU A 541 -20.29 -30.95 18.60
CA LEU A 541 -19.02 -30.68 17.90
C LEU A 541 -18.02 -29.92 18.78
N ARG A 542 -18.38 -29.65 20.05
CA ARG A 542 -17.49 -28.99 21.01
C ARG A 542 -16.39 -29.97 21.44
N GLU A 543 -15.14 -29.64 21.14
CA GLU A 543 -13.99 -30.41 21.66
C GLU A 543 -13.84 -30.24 23.18
N ASN A 544 -14.25 -29.07 23.72
CA ASN A 544 -14.22 -28.76 25.15
C ASN A 544 -15.54 -28.15 25.64
N LYS A 545 -16.06 -28.61 26.78
CA LYS A 545 -17.29 -28.08 27.41
C LYS A 545 -17.16 -26.62 27.88
N SER A 546 -15.94 -26.11 28.00
CA SER A 546 -15.61 -24.72 28.35
C SER A 546 -15.41 -23.81 27.14
N ASP A 547 -15.56 -24.31 25.91
CA ASP A 547 -15.36 -23.52 24.70
C ASP A 547 -16.48 -22.47 24.54
N CYS A 548 -16.10 -21.20 24.54
CA CYS A 548 -16.99 -20.06 24.31
C CYS A 548 -16.77 -19.39 22.95
N SER A 549 -15.97 -20.01 22.06
CA SER A 549 -15.66 -19.50 20.71
C SER A 549 -16.92 -19.14 19.92
N ALA A 550 -17.93 -20.01 19.91
CA ALA A 550 -19.21 -19.75 19.23
C ALA A 550 -19.97 -18.55 19.83
N ALA A 551 -20.01 -18.44 21.17
CA ALA A 551 -20.67 -17.33 21.85
C ALA A 551 -19.96 -15.99 21.60
N VAL A 552 -18.62 -15.99 21.63
CA VAL A 552 -17.79 -14.81 21.34
C VAL A 552 -17.90 -14.40 19.88
N PHE A 553 -17.90 -15.37 18.96
CA PHE A 553 -18.07 -15.12 17.54
C PHE A 553 -19.48 -14.56 17.25
N SER A 554 -20.54 -15.12 17.85
CA SER A 554 -21.89 -14.54 17.76
C SER A 554 -21.96 -13.12 18.32
N ALA A 555 -21.40 -12.88 19.52
CA ALA A 555 -21.35 -11.55 20.12
C ALA A 555 -20.61 -10.55 19.24
N THR A 556 -19.54 -10.99 18.59
CA THR A 556 -18.76 -10.21 17.64
C THR A 556 -19.62 -9.84 16.43
N LEU A 557 -20.36 -10.79 15.85
CA LEU A 557 -21.24 -10.52 14.71
C LEU A 557 -22.35 -9.53 15.03
N ASP A 558 -22.99 -9.68 16.19
CA ASP A 558 -24.03 -8.74 16.63
C ASP A 558 -23.47 -7.31 16.75
N LEU A 559 -22.24 -7.17 17.27
CA LEU A 559 -21.57 -5.87 17.33
C LEU A 559 -21.24 -5.30 15.93
N TYR A 560 -20.82 -6.16 15.00
CA TYR A 560 -20.54 -5.73 13.62
C TYR A 560 -21.79 -5.32 12.85
N GLN A 561 -22.95 -5.93 13.13
CA GLN A 561 -24.22 -5.44 12.60
C GLN A 561 -24.53 -4.02 13.10
N ILE A 562 -24.21 -3.72 14.35
CA ILE A 562 -24.34 -2.36 14.89
C ILE A 562 -23.34 -1.43 14.22
N LEU A 563 -22.09 -1.85 14.03
CA LEU A 563 -21.07 -1.07 13.32
C LEU A 563 -21.51 -0.75 11.89
N TRP A 564 -22.11 -1.72 11.20
CA TRP A 564 -22.69 -1.50 9.88
C TRP A 564 -23.77 -0.41 9.89
N LYS A 565 -24.70 -0.45 10.86
CA LYS A 565 -25.71 0.61 11.02
C LYS A 565 -25.08 1.99 11.25
N ILE A 566 -23.97 2.05 12.00
CA ILE A 566 -23.20 3.29 12.19
C ILE A 566 -22.67 3.79 10.85
N ILE A 567 -21.96 2.94 10.10
CA ILE A 567 -21.36 3.31 8.80
C ILE A 567 -22.44 3.73 7.80
N ASP A 568 -23.59 3.04 7.79
CA ASP A 568 -24.74 3.37 6.96
C ASP A 568 -25.31 4.76 7.28
N GLN A 569 -25.73 4.97 8.54
CA GLN A 569 -26.53 6.12 8.94
C GLN A 569 -25.69 7.37 9.25
N GLN A 570 -24.42 7.23 9.66
CA GLN A 570 -23.55 8.36 9.98
C GLN A 570 -22.57 8.72 8.85
N TYR A 571 -22.21 7.74 8.00
CA TYR A 571 -21.12 7.87 7.04
C TYR A 571 -21.50 7.51 5.59
N GLY A 572 -22.79 7.23 5.32
CA GLY A 572 -23.29 7.01 3.96
C GLY A 572 -22.61 5.83 3.26
N GLN A 573 -22.40 4.72 3.96
CA GLN A 573 -21.71 3.53 3.44
C GLN A 573 -20.28 3.80 2.95
N ASN A 574 -19.64 4.83 3.51
CA ASN A 574 -18.33 5.30 3.05
C ASN A 574 -18.29 5.79 1.60
N CYS A 575 -19.42 5.96 0.91
CA CYS A 575 -19.49 6.45 -0.47
C CYS A 575 -19.36 7.98 -0.59
N GLY A 576 -19.33 8.69 0.54
CA GLY A 576 -19.45 10.15 0.58
C GLY A 576 -20.91 10.60 0.65
N LEU A 577 -21.14 11.76 1.27
CA LEU A 577 -22.47 12.38 1.37
C LEU A 577 -22.57 13.50 0.33
N ASN A 578 -23.61 13.49 -0.51
CA ASN A 578 -23.81 14.49 -1.57
C ASN A 578 -24.01 15.92 -1.03
N THR A 579 -24.46 16.05 0.22
CA THR A 579 -24.62 17.31 0.95
C THR A 579 -24.10 17.14 2.38
N PRO A 580 -23.47 18.16 2.99
CA PRO A 580 -23.13 18.13 4.41
C PRO A 580 -24.39 17.83 5.23
N PRO A 581 -24.39 16.80 6.10
CA PRO A 581 -25.57 16.44 6.87
C PRO A 581 -25.93 17.54 7.87
N ALA A 582 -27.23 17.80 8.03
CA ALA A 582 -27.72 18.72 9.04
C ALA A 582 -27.45 18.15 10.44
N VAL A 583 -27.40 19.00 11.47
CA VAL A 583 -27.17 18.54 12.85
C VAL A 583 -28.23 17.51 13.29
N VAL A 584 -29.47 17.68 12.86
CA VAL A 584 -30.58 16.73 13.16
C VAL A 584 -30.28 15.33 12.60
N ASP A 585 -29.76 15.25 11.37
CA ASP A 585 -29.47 13.98 10.70
C ASP A 585 -28.33 13.23 11.40
N ILE A 586 -27.37 13.97 11.96
CA ILE A 586 -26.26 13.41 12.74
C ILE A 586 -26.74 12.91 14.11
N VAL A 587 -27.57 13.69 14.80
CA VAL A 587 -27.97 13.41 16.19
C VAL A 587 -29.06 12.34 16.28
N THR A 588 -29.99 12.29 15.31
CA THR A 588 -31.14 11.38 15.33
C THR A 588 -30.75 9.90 15.50
N PRO A 589 -29.74 9.36 14.78
CA PRO A 589 -29.32 7.97 14.93
C PRO A 589 -28.59 7.65 16.25
N LEU A 590 -28.09 8.63 16.99
CA LEU A 590 -27.26 8.40 18.19
C LEU A 590 -28.02 7.64 19.29
N VAL A 591 -29.27 8.00 19.53
CA VAL A 591 -30.10 7.38 20.57
C VAL A 591 -30.47 5.93 20.24
N PRO A 592 -31.06 5.61 19.08
CA PRO A 592 -31.40 4.22 18.75
C PRO A 592 -30.15 3.33 18.64
N ILE A 593 -29.09 3.77 17.98
CA ILE A 593 -27.85 2.95 17.87
C ILE A 593 -27.16 2.82 19.23
N GLY A 594 -27.15 3.88 20.05
CA GLY A 594 -26.65 3.80 21.42
C GLY A 594 -27.46 2.84 22.30
N ASN A 595 -28.78 2.73 22.08
CA ASN A 595 -29.60 1.72 22.73
C ASN A 595 -29.26 0.30 22.24
N ASP A 596 -29.02 0.12 20.94
CA ASP A 596 -28.58 -1.17 20.38
C ASP A 596 -27.26 -1.63 21.03
N LEU A 597 -26.26 -0.74 21.15
CA LEU A 597 -24.99 -1.04 21.84
C LEU A 597 -25.19 -1.45 23.30
N ARG A 598 -26.04 -0.73 24.04
CA ARG A 598 -26.35 -1.07 25.44
C ARG A 598 -27.11 -2.38 25.57
N SER A 599 -28.06 -2.63 24.67
CA SER A 599 -28.85 -3.86 24.63
C SER A 599 -27.96 -5.06 24.32
N TRP A 600 -27.08 -4.92 23.32
CA TRP A 600 -26.06 -5.91 23.00
C TRP A 600 -25.19 -6.22 24.21
N ALA A 601 -24.60 -5.21 24.86
CA ALA A 601 -23.73 -5.42 26.00
C ALA A 601 -24.44 -6.12 27.18
N ARG A 602 -25.69 -5.76 27.47
CA ARG A 602 -26.51 -6.39 28.53
C ARG A 602 -27.00 -7.80 28.17
N GLY A 603 -27.12 -8.11 26.88
CA GLY A 603 -27.52 -9.42 26.40
C GLY A 603 -26.42 -10.48 26.51
N LEU A 604 -25.18 -10.06 26.74
CA LEU A 604 -24.04 -10.97 26.85
C LEU A 604 -23.97 -11.67 28.23
N PRO A 605 -23.47 -12.92 28.28
CA PRO A 605 -23.14 -13.58 29.54
C PRO A 605 -22.18 -12.75 30.39
N ALA A 606 -22.25 -12.87 31.72
CA ALA A 606 -21.40 -12.10 32.64
C ALA A 606 -19.89 -12.29 32.41
N SER A 607 -19.48 -13.43 31.86
CA SER A 607 -18.09 -13.72 31.47
C SER A 607 -17.62 -12.95 30.23
N LEU A 608 -18.52 -12.46 29.38
CA LEU A 608 -18.21 -11.76 28.13
C LEU A 608 -18.65 -10.28 28.12
N MET A 609 -19.46 -9.88 29.09
CA MET A 609 -19.96 -8.50 29.22
C MET A 609 -18.82 -7.48 29.28
N PRO A 610 -18.86 -6.40 28.45
CA PRO A 610 -17.91 -5.30 28.50
C PRO A 610 -17.80 -4.69 29.90
N VAL A 611 -16.59 -4.26 30.27
CA VAL A 611 -16.30 -3.73 31.60
C VAL A 611 -15.60 -2.38 31.55
N ARG A 612 -15.67 -1.67 32.68
CA ARG A 612 -14.90 -0.44 32.89
C ARG A 612 -13.48 -0.69 33.39
N GLU A 613 -12.59 0.27 33.27
CA GLU A 613 -11.21 0.30 33.78
C GLU A 613 -11.17 -0.08 35.27
N SER A 614 -11.99 0.58 36.09
CA SER A 614 -12.09 0.31 37.53
C SER A 614 -12.51 -1.12 37.86
N GLN A 615 -13.29 -1.76 36.98
CA GLN A 615 -13.68 -3.16 37.12
C GLN A 615 -12.57 -4.08 36.62
N MET A 616 -11.92 -3.72 35.50
CA MET A 616 -10.78 -4.44 34.94
C MET A 616 -9.65 -4.56 35.96
N HIS A 617 -9.31 -3.47 36.64
CA HIS A 617 -8.29 -3.46 37.69
C HIS A 617 -8.58 -4.48 38.81
N LYS A 618 -9.85 -4.58 39.24
CA LYS A 618 -10.29 -5.57 40.24
C LYS A 618 -10.19 -7.00 39.71
N ILE A 619 -10.60 -7.22 38.46
CA ILE A 619 -10.55 -8.54 37.81
C ILE A 619 -9.09 -9.01 37.71
N LEU A 620 -8.19 -8.14 37.24
CA LEU A 620 -6.76 -8.44 37.13
C LEU A 620 -6.11 -8.72 38.48
N GLY A 621 -6.49 -8.02 39.55
CA GLY A 621 -6.00 -8.29 40.91
C GLY A 621 -6.36 -9.69 41.44
N SER A 622 -7.41 -10.31 40.88
CA SER A 622 -7.84 -11.69 41.20
C SER A 622 -7.47 -12.73 40.13
N TYR A 623 -6.75 -12.31 39.08
CA TYR A 623 -6.51 -13.15 37.91
C TYR A 623 -5.48 -14.25 38.19
N ASN A 624 -5.87 -15.50 37.95
CA ASN A 624 -5.01 -16.67 38.07
C ASN A 624 -4.88 -17.36 36.70
N LEU A 625 -3.64 -17.46 36.21
CA LEU A 625 -3.33 -18.09 34.92
C LEU A 625 -3.68 -19.57 34.87
N ASN A 626 -3.74 -20.24 36.03
CA ASN A 626 -4.04 -21.66 36.14
C ASN A 626 -5.56 -21.94 36.29
N ASP A 627 -6.40 -20.91 36.36
CA ASP A 627 -7.86 -21.07 36.42
C ASP A 627 -8.43 -21.35 35.01
N PRO A 628 -9.16 -22.46 34.79
CA PRO A 628 -9.86 -22.71 33.53
C PRO A 628 -10.77 -21.56 33.06
N GLY A 629 -11.33 -20.76 33.98
CA GLY A 629 -12.15 -19.58 33.67
C GLY A 629 -11.38 -18.39 33.07
N SER A 630 -10.06 -18.38 33.24
CA SER A 630 -9.11 -17.38 32.74
C SER A 630 -9.15 -17.21 31.21
N SER A 631 -9.48 -18.29 30.50
CA SER A 631 -9.63 -18.31 29.03
C SER A 631 -10.63 -17.28 28.50
N THR A 632 -11.68 -16.95 29.28
CA THR A 632 -12.75 -16.04 28.87
C THR A 632 -12.43 -14.56 29.01
N LEU A 633 -11.48 -14.22 29.90
CA LEU A 633 -11.12 -12.82 30.18
C LEU A 633 -10.60 -12.11 28.94
N ARG A 634 -9.84 -12.81 28.09
CA ARG A 634 -9.33 -12.26 26.82
C ARG A 634 -10.48 -11.76 25.94
N TYR A 635 -11.58 -12.51 25.86
CA TYR A 635 -12.72 -12.14 25.02
C TYR A 635 -13.47 -10.97 25.61
N LYS A 636 -13.60 -10.93 26.94
CA LYS A 636 -14.13 -9.76 27.63
C LYS A 636 -13.32 -8.51 27.30
N VAL A 637 -11.99 -8.57 27.32
CA VAL A 637 -11.11 -7.46 26.91
C VAL A 637 -11.37 -7.07 25.46
N VAL A 638 -11.33 -8.02 24.52
CA VAL A 638 -11.55 -7.77 23.09
C VAL A 638 -12.92 -7.13 22.81
N LEU A 639 -13.99 -7.66 23.41
CA LEU A 639 -15.34 -7.13 23.25
C LEU A 639 -15.49 -5.74 23.91
N THR A 640 -14.81 -5.51 25.04
CA THR A 640 -14.76 -4.19 25.69
C THR A 640 -14.15 -3.15 24.74
N LEU A 641 -12.94 -3.41 24.23
CA LEU A 641 -12.24 -2.48 23.33
C LEU A 641 -13.02 -2.23 22.03
N ARG A 642 -13.61 -3.29 21.43
CA ARG A 642 -14.45 -3.15 20.23
C ARG A 642 -15.71 -2.33 20.49
N SER A 643 -16.36 -2.52 21.64
CA SER A 643 -17.56 -1.77 22.00
C SER A 643 -17.29 -0.29 22.26
N LEU A 644 -16.15 0.02 22.91
CA LEU A 644 -15.68 1.38 23.11
C LEU A 644 -15.37 2.03 21.76
N ASN A 645 -14.64 1.34 20.88
CA ASN A 645 -14.34 1.85 19.54
C ASN A 645 -15.60 2.07 18.68
N ALA A 646 -16.61 1.20 18.77
CA ALA A 646 -17.89 1.40 18.09
C ALA A 646 -18.64 2.63 18.63
N THR A 647 -18.61 2.84 19.95
CA THR A 647 -19.17 4.04 20.60
C THR A 647 -18.45 5.31 20.16
N ILE A 648 -17.12 5.26 20.08
CA ILE A 648 -16.29 6.35 19.58
C ILE A 648 -16.69 6.68 18.13
N LEU A 649 -16.79 5.68 17.25
CA LEU A 649 -17.15 5.90 15.86
C LEU A 649 -18.57 6.51 15.71
N LEU A 650 -19.54 6.06 16.50
CA LEU A 650 -20.90 6.60 16.47
C LEU A 650 -20.94 8.11 16.79
N HIS A 651 -20.25 8.53 17.85
CA HIS A 651 -20.31 9.93 18.29
C HIS A 651 -19.31 10.83 17.55
N ARG A 652 -18.27 10.26 16.90
CA ARG A 652 -17.20 11.02 16.23
C ARG A 652 -17.75 11.96 15.16
N ARG A 653 -18.86 11.62 14.50
CA ARG A 653 -19.48 12.49 13.50
C ARG A 653 -19.92 13.85 14.05
N VAL A 654 -20.33 13.90 15.32
CA VAL A 654 -20.66 15.16 16.00
C VAL A 654 -19.43 16.03 16.19
N LEU A 655 -18.29 15.42 16.56
CA LEU A 655 -17.01 16.13 16.69
C LEU A 655 -16.53 16.66 15.34
N GLU A 656 -16.65 15.88 14.27
CA GLU A 656 -16.33 16.33 12.91
C GLU A 656 -17.18 17.55 12.51
N LYS A 657 -18.48 17.58 12.87
CA LYS A 657 -19.34 18.75 12.65
C LYS A 657 -18.87 19.97 13.44
N TYR A 658 -18.46 19.83 14.70
CA TYR A 658 -17.85 20.95 15.45
C TYR A 658 -16.59 21.48 14.75
N LEU A 659 -15.69 20.60 14.30
CA LEU A 659 -14.46 21.00 13.59
C LEU A 659 -14.76 21.67 12.24
N GLU A 660 -15.75 21.18 11.50
CA GLU A 660 -16.22 21.75 10.23
C GLU A 660 -16.69 23.19 10.41
N VAL A 661 -17.62 23.41 11.35
CA VAL A 661 -18.22 24.72 11.61
C VAL A 661 -17.16 25.72 12.09
N ASN A 662 -16.21 25.29 12.92
CA ASN A 662 -15.10 26.15 13.36
C ASN A 662 -14.16 26.56 12.21
N SER A 663 -14.09 25.76 11.15
CA SER A 663 -13.21 25.99 9.99
C SER A 663 -13.92 26.73 8.84
N THR A 664 -15.20 27.08 8.97
CA THR A 664 -16.00 27.73 7.93
C THR A 664 -16.46 29.15 8.32
N PRO A 665 -16.11 30.20 7.55
CA PRO A 665 -16.41 31.59 7.92
C PRO A 665 -17.90 31.99 7.91
N SER A 666 -18.76 31.23 7.24
CA SER A 666 -20.20 31.53 7.11
C SER A 666 -20.99 30.22 7.23
N TYR A 667 -21.41 29.91 8.47
CA TYR A 667 -22.30 28.79 8.76
C TYR A 667 -23.66 29.29 9.25
N ASP A 668 -24.69 28.49 9.04
CA ASP A 668 -26.04 28.80 9.52
C ASP A 668 -26.08 28.91 11.05
N ALA A 669 -26.58 30.03 11.56
CA ALA A 669 -26.68 30.32 12.98
C ALA A 669 -27.65 29.38 13.71
N GLU A 670 -28.70 28.91 13.03
CA GLU A 670 -29.65 27.95 13.62
C GLU A 670 -28.99 26.58 13.81
N GLU A 671 -28.23 26.10 12.83
CA GLU A 671 -27.43 24.88 12.93
C GLU A 671 -26.38 24.95 14.05
N ILE A 672 -25.72 26.11 14.24
CA ILE A 672 -24.77 26.32 15.34
C ILE A 672 -25.45 26.19 16.70
N ASP A 673 -26.61 26.83 16.89
CA ASP A 673 -27.34 26.77 18.15
C ASP A 673 -27.85 25.35 18.44
N LEU A 674 -28.32 24.66 17.40
CA LEU A 674 -28.75 23.27 17.49
C LEU A 674 -27.58 22.34 17.87
N LEU A 675 -26.41 22.51 17.26
CA LEU A 675 -25.21 21.75 17.59
C LEU A 675 -24.79 21.96 19.04
N ARG A 676 -24.84 23.21 19.53
CA ARG A 676 -24.53 23.53 20.93
C ARG A 676 -25.47 22.84 21.92
N ARG A 677 -26.76 22.72 21.58
CA ARG A 677 -27.78 22.10 22.43
C ARG A 677 -27.74 20.58 22.40
N LEU A 678 -27.52 19.99 21.22
CA LEU A 678 -27.67 18.54 21.01
C LEU A 678 -26.33 17.79 20.96
N GLY A 679 -25.23 18.47 20.63
CA GLY A 679 -23.93 17.85 20.43
C GLY A 679 -23.11 17.67 21.71
N ARG A 680 -23.44 18.39 22.79
CA ARG A 680 -22.67 18.38 24.06
C ARG A 680 -22.45 16.97 24.60
N ASP A 681 -23.53 16.23 24.82
CA ASP A 681 -23.47 14.89 25.44
C ASP A 681 -22.61 13.92 24.60
N SER A 682 -22.53 14.13 23.29
CA SER A 682 -21.69 13.32 22.41
C SER A 682 -20.20 13.57 22.63
N ILE A 683 -19.78 14.80 22.93
CA ILE A 683 -18.39 15.12 23.26
C ILE A 683 -18.00 14.46 24.60
N ASP A 684 -18.89 14.50 25.59
CA ASP A 684 -18.66 13.83 26.87
C ASP A 684 -18.55 12.30 26.69
N VAL A 685 -19.41 11.69 25.88
CA VAL A 685 -19.33 10.25 25.58
C VAL A 685 -18.04 9.90 24.83
N LEU A 686 -17.63 10.72 23.85
CA LEU A 686 -16.37 10.52 23.11
C LEU A 686 -15.17 10.59 24.04
N PHE A 687 -15.07 11.64 24.85
CA PHE A 687 -13.95 11.85 25.75
C PHE A 687 -13.81 10.70 26.74
N ASN A 688 -14.90 10.35 27.43
CA ASN A 688 -14.90 9.28 28.42
C ASN A 688 -14.58 7.92 27.78
N SER A 689 -15.14 7.61 26.60
CA SER A 689 -14.89 6.34 25.92
C SER A 689 -13.45 6.21 25.43
N SER A 690 -12.86 7.30 24.94
CA SER A 690 -11.46 7.34 24.48
C SER A 690 -10.47 7.19 25.64
N ILE A 691 -10.69 7.90 26.75
CA ILE A 691 -9.85 7.77 27.96
C ILE A 691 -9.95 6.36 28.53
N GLU A 692 -11.16 5.82 28.67
CA GLU A 692 -11.40 4.47 29.17
C GLU A 692 -10.64 3.42 28.34
N LEU A 693 -10.70 3.54 27.00
CA LEU A 693 -10.01 2.65 26.08
C LEU A 693 -8.50 2.71 26.28
N ILE A 694 -7.92 3.91 26.27
CA ILE A 694 -6.46 4.11 26.44
C ILE A 694 -6.00 3.59 27.80
N ASN A 695 -6.75 3.84 28.87
CA ASN A 695 -6.38 3.40 30.21
C ASN A 695 -6.46 1.88 30.37
N ILE A 696 -7.47 1.21 29.80
CA ILE A 696 -7.54 -0.26 29.79
C ILE A 696 -6.34 -0.85 29.05
N VAL A 697 -6.00 -0.32 27.87
CA VAL A 697 -4.84 -0.78 27.09
C VAL A 697 -3.54 -0.56 27.88
N LYS A 698 -3.35 0.64 28.44
CA LYS A 698 -2.19 0.98 29.26
C LYS A 698 -2.05 0.04 30.46
N LEU A 699 -3.13 -0.21 31.20
CA LEU A 699 -3.15 -1.13 32.35
C LEU A 699 -2.67 -2.53 31.97
N LEU A 700 -3.12 -3.06 30.84
CA LEU A 700 -2.76 -4.39 30.36
C LEU A 700 -1.30 -4.47 29.89
N ILE A 701 -0.78 -3.40 29.29
CA ILE A 701 0.62 -3.32 28.86
C ILE A 701 1.56 -3.20 30.07
N GLU A 702 1.24 -2.31 31.02
CA GLU A 702 2.04 -2.07 32.23
C GLU A 702 2.07 -3.29 33.16
N ALA A 703 1.01 -4.11 33.18
CA ALA A 703 0.98 -5.36 33.93
C ALA A 703 1.99 -6.41 33.41
N GLY A 704 2.36 -6.34 32.13
CA GLY A 704 3.37 -7.21 31.52
C GLY A 704 3.01 -8.70 31.48
N GLY A 705 3.97 -9.49 30.97
CA GLY A 705 3.91 -10.96 30.98
C GLY A 705 2.61 -11.55 30.40
N PRO A 706 2.03 -12.58 31.05
CA PRO A 706 0.82 -13.24 30.54
C PRO A 706 -0.44 -12.36 30.49
N ILE A 707 -0.49 -11.25 31.22
CA ILE A 707 -1.64 -10.32 31.21
C ILE A 707 -1.65 -9.49 29.93
N ARG A 708 -0.47 -9.09 29.43
CA ARG A 708 -0.33 -8.40 28.14
C ARG A 708 -0.95 -9.19 26.98
N ARG A 709 -0.94 -10.53 27.07
CA ARG A 709 -1.51 -11.45 26.06
C ARG A 709 -3.03 -11.32 25.92
N LEU A 710 -3.73 -10.69 26.87
CA LEU A 710 -5.17 -10.45 26.78
C LEU A 710 -5.55 -9.45 25.68
N LEU A 711 -4.61 -8.60 25.23
CA LEU A 711 -4.79 -7.69 24.10
C LEU A 711 -4.82 -8.39 22.74
N ASN A 712 -4.46 -9.68 22.70
CA ASN A 712 -4.43 -10.52 21.50
C ASN A 712 -3.61 -9.87 20.36
N ALA A 713 -4.20 -9.61 19.20
CA ALA A 713 -3.54 -9.04 18.04
C ALA A 713 -3.20 -7.55 18.24
N TRP A 714 -1.92 -7.20 18.10
CA TRP A 714 -1.41 -5.86 18.41
C TRP A 714 -1.96 -4.78 17.49
N TRP A 715 -2.23 -5.10 16.22
CA TRP A 715 -2.69 -4.12 15.24
C TRP A 715 -4.10 -3.59 15.57
N PHE A 716 -4.97 -4.39 16.20
CA PHE A 716 -6.25 -3.87 16.72
C PHE A 716 -6.05 -2.93 17.89
N THR A 717 -5.14 -3.26 18.81
CA THR A 717 -4.81 -2.41 19.95
C THR A 717 -4.21 -1.08 19.50
N LEU A 718 -3.29 -1.12 18.54
CA LEU A 718 -2.73 0.05 17.88
C LEU A 718 -3.84 0.90 17.25
N TYR A 719 -4.69 0.29 16.41
CA TYR A 719 -5.78 0.99 15.73
C TYR A 719 -6.73 1.69 16.70
N TYR A 720 -7.19 0.99 17.74
CA TYR A 720 -8.12 1.55 18.72
C TYR A 720 -7.50 2.67 19.55
N THR A 721 -6.25 2.50 19.98
CA THR A 721 -5.52 3.52 20.76
C THR A 721 -5.27 4.76 19.90
N PHE A 722 -4.92 4.57 18.63
CA PHE A 722 -4.66 5.66 17.71
C PHE A 722 -5.93 6.46 17.43
N ASN A 723 -7.05 5.79 17.14
CA ASN A 723 -8.35 6.44 16.94
C ASN A 723 -8.80 7.22 18.19
N ALA A 724 -8.66 6.62 19.39
CA ALA A 724 -8.96 7.30 20.66
C ALA A 724 -8.09 8.56 20.87
N GLY A 725 -6.80 8.50 20.54
CA GLY A 725 -5.89 9.64 20.59
C GLY A 725 -6.28 10.77 19.63
N LEU A 726 -6.64 10.44 18.38
CA LEU A 726 -7.11 11.42 17.40
C LEU A 726 -8.37 12.13 17.90
N VAL A 727 -9.30 11.38 18.51
CA VAL A 727 -10.55 11.94 19.05
C VAL A 727 -10.26 12.92 20.18
N ILE A 728 -9.36 12.58 21.11
CA ILE A 728 -8.99 13.48 22.21
C ILE A 728 -8.35 14.76 21.66
N ALA A 729 -7.48 14.64 20.65
CA ALA A 729 -6.89 15.81 20.01
C ALA A 729 -7.95 16.67 19.29
N GLY A 730 -8.85 16.04 18.54
CA GLY A 730 -9.97 16.71 17.90
C GLY A 730 -10.86 17.45 18.90
N ILE A 731 -11.15 16.86 20.07
CA ILE A 731 -11.91 17.52 21.15
C ILE A 731 -11.17 18.74 21.67
N ALA A 732 -9.85 18.66 21.89
CA ALA A 732 -9.05 19.80 22.34
C ALA A 732 -9.12 20.97 21.34
N PHE A 733 -8.93 20.71 20.04
CA PHE A 733 -9.04 21.75 19.01
C PHE A 733 -10.47 22.29 18.87
N ALA A 734 -11.48 21.42 18.88
CA ALA A 734 -12.88 21.83 18.81
C ALA A 734 -13.36 22.63 20.04
N SER A 735 -12.68 22.50 21.17
CA SER A 735 -13.03 23.19 22.42
C SER A 735 -12.25 24.50 22.63
N TYR A 736 -10.98 24.53 22.24
CA TYR A 736 -10.04 25.59 22.63
C TYR A 736 -9.47 26.41 21.47
N ALA A 737 -9.52 25.91 20.23
CA ALA A 737 -9.17 26.67 19.02
C ALA A 737 -10.42 27.21 18.29
N ALA A 738 -11.59 27.03 18.91
CA ALA A 738 -12.88 27.17 18.27
C ALA A 738 -13.49 28.55 18.45
N THR A 739 -14.19 29.03 17.40
CA THR A 739 -15.07 30.19 17.49
C THR A 739 -16.35 29.86 18.27
N ILE A 740 -16.76 28.60 18.28
CA ILE A 740 -17.93 28.12 19.01
C ILE A 740 -17.50 27.44 20.31
N ARG A 741 -17.99 27.96 21.44
CA ARG A 741 -17.78 27.31 22.74
C ARG A 741 -18.61 26.02 22.85
N ILE A 742 -17.94 24.92 23.15
CA ILE A 742 -18.55 23.67 23.58
C ILE A 742 -18.92 23.79 25.08
N PRO A 743 -20.20 23.70 25.46
CA PRO A 743 -20.59 23.80 26.86
C PRO A 743 -20.01 22.65 27.69
N SER A 744 -19.34 22.96 28.80
CA SER A 744 -18.69 21.97 29.67
C SER A 744 -17.67 21.08 28.96
N ALA A 745 -16.91 21.67 28.01
CA ALA A 745 -15.81 20.98 27.35
C ALA A 745 -14.86 20.28 28.35
N PRO A 746 -14.33 19.09 28.01
CA PRO A 746 -13.32 18.42 28.82
C PRO A 746 -12.12 19.34 29.09
N PRO A 747 -11.57 19.34 30.32
CA PRO A 747 -10.43 20.20 30.64
C PRO A 747 -9.22 19.92 29.75
N MET A 748 -8.53 20.97 29.33
CA MET A 748 -7.31 20.86 28.51
C MET A 748 -6.25 19.95 29.18
N SER A 749 -6.12 20.03 30.50
CA SER A 749 -5.20 19.19 31.27
C SER A 749 -5.50 17.70 31.13
N GLU A 750 -6.78 17.32 31.11
CA GLU A 750 -7.19 15.93 30.91
C GLU A 750 -7.01 15.47 29.46
N CYS A 751 -7.27 16.35 28.48
CA CYS A 751 -6.97 16.08 27.07
C CYS A 751 -5.47 15.81 26.85
N LYS A 752 -4.62 16.67 27.42
CA LYS A 752 -3.17 16.52 27.41
C LYS A 752 -2.74 15.18 28.04
N GLN A 753 -3.29 14.86 29.21
CA GLN A 753 -2.98 13.61 29.91
C GLN A 753 -3.41 12.36 29.11
N GLY A 754 -4.54 12.42 28.41
CA GLY A 754 -5.04 11.35 27.56
C GLY A 754 -4.09 11.02 26.41
N ILE A 755 -3.62 12.05 25.69
CA ILE A 755 -2.67 11.87 24.58
C ILE A 755 -1.30 11.42 25.10
N GLN A 756 -0.83 11.96 26.22
CA GLN A 756 0.38 11.46 26.87
C GLN A 756 0.29 9.97 27.24
N ASN A 757 -0.88 9.50 27.70
CA ASN A 757 -1.10 8.08 27.94
C ASN A 757 -1.06 7.26 26.64
N ALA A 758 -1.61 7.76 25.53
CA ALA A 758 -1.52 7.11 24.23
C ALA A 758 -0.05 7.02 23.73
N VAL A 759 0.72 8.10 23.87
CA VAL A 759 2.17 8.11 23.55
C VAL A 759 2.93 7.06 24.38
N LYS A 760 2.64 6.94 25.68
CA LYS A 760 3.22 5.91 26.55
C LYS A 760 2.86 4.48 26.12
N VAL A 761 1.62 4.26 25.67
CA VAL A 761 1.18 2.99 25.10
C VAL A 761 2.02 2.65 23.86
N PHE A 762 2.19 3.58 22.92
CA PHE A 762 2.98 3.32 21.72
C PHE A 762 4.47 3.08 22.02
N ASN A 763 5.06 3.82 22.96
CA ASN A 763 6.43 3.57 23.43
C ASN A 763 6.63 2.20 24.11
N SER A 764 5.56 1.63 24.66
CA SER A 764 5.62 0.29 25.27
C SER A 764 5.33 -0.83 24.26
N LEU A 765 4.73 -0.48 23.12
CA LEU A 765 4.49 -1.35 21.97
C LEU A 765 5.61 -1.28 20.94
N SER A 766 6.49 -0.27 20.99
CA SER A 766 7.57 -0.04 20.02
C SER A 766 8.61 -1.16 20.09
N GLY A 767 8.45 -2.15 19.23
CA GLY A 767 9.53 -3.00 18.71
C GLY A 767 10.06 -2.44 17.39
N SER A 768 10.72 -3.25 16.56
CA SER A 768 11.20 -2.90 15.21
C SER A 768 10.08 -2.67 14.17
N ASN A 769 8.92 -2.14 14.58
CA ASN A 769 7.73 -1.96 13.75
C ASN A 769 7.50 -0.47 13.43
N ASN A 770 7.77 -0.10 12.18
CA ASN A 770 7.70 1.27 11.65
C ASN A 770 6.31 1.93 11.80
N VAL A 771 5.22 1.17 11.83
CA VAL A 771 3.85 1.72 11.94
C VAL A 771 3.56 2.15 13.36
N ILE A 772 4.09 1.44 14.35
CA ILE A 772 3.97 1.83 15.76
C ILE A 772 4.77 3.11 16.01
N GLU A 773 5.99 3.19 15.47
CA GLU A 773 6.84 4.39 15.55
C GLU A 773 6.15 5.62 14.94
N ARG A 774 5.53 5.47 13.77
CA ARG A 774 4.84 6.60 13.13
C ARG A 774 3.56 7.02 13.84
N CYS A 775 2.79 6.06 14.38
CA CYS A 775 1.66 6.40 15.24
C CYS A 775 2.12 7.13 16.51
N HIS A 776 3.26 6.73 17.07
CA HIS A 776 3.90 7.43 18.17
C HIS A 776 4.26 8.87 17.78
N ASP A 777 4.96 9.06 16.67
CA ASP A 777 5.42 10.38 16.21
C ASP A 777 4.25 11.31 15.94
N TYR A 778 3.22 10.84 15.22
CA TYR A 778 2.02 11.63 14.95
C TYR A 778 1.31 12.06 16.24
N MET A 779 1.18 11.16 17.21
CA MET A 779 0.58 11.47 18.51
C MET A 779 1.43 12.46 19.31
N HIS A 780 2.75 12.37 19.19
CA HIS A 780 3.67 13.32 19.79
C HIS A 780 3.54 14.71 19.16
N TYR A 781 3.36 14.80 17.84
CA TYR A 781 3.09 16.07 17.16
C TYR A 781 1.75 16.67 17.59
N LEU A 782 0.68 15.87 17.71
CA LEU A 782 -0.60 16.34 18.23
C LEU A 782 -0.49 16.85 19.67
N LEU A 783 0.32 16.19 20.52
CA LEU A 783 0.59 16.65 21.87
C LEU A 783 1.23 18.04 21.87
N ARG A 784 2.27 18.25 21.04
CA ARG A 784 2.92 19.57 20.89
C ARG A 784 1.93 20.63 20.42
N ALA A 785 1.09 20.29 19.44
CA ALA A 785 0.06 21.21 18.92
C ALA A 785 -0.92 21.67 20.02
N ILE A 786 -1.29 20.77 20.91
CA ILE A 786 -2.17 21.06 22.05
C ILE A 786 -1.45 21.88 23.12
N GLU A 787 -0.16 21.65 23.36
CA GLU A 787 0.65 22.47 24.25
C GLU A 787 0.77 23.92 23.76
N THR A 788 0.96 24.11 22.46
CA THR A 788 0.94 25.45 21.83
C THR A 788 -0.43 26.12 22.00
N LEU A 789 -1.52 25.37 21.83
CA LEU A 789 -2.87 25.89 22.02
C LEU A 789 -3.13 26.30 23.48
N SER A 790 -2.65 25.51 24.45
CA SER A 790 -2.75 25.81 25.87
C SER A 790 -2.01 27.10 26.23
N ALA A 791 -0.80 27.30 25.71
CA ALA A 791 0.00 28.50 25.98
C ALA A 791 -0.71 29.79 25.52
N ARG A 792 -1.36 29.76 24.35
CA ARG A 792 -2.15 30.91 23.85
C ARG A 792 -3.35 31.24 24.72
N SER A 793 -4.01 30.23 25.27
CA SER A 793 -5.17 30.43 26.16
C SER A 793 -4.80 31.04 27.52
N GLU A 794 -3.53 30.95 27.94
CA GLU A 794 -3.01 31.55 29.17
C GLU A 794 -2.54 33.01 28.96
N GLU A 795 -2.19 33.39 27.72
CA GLU A 795 -1.70 34.73 27.37
C GLU A 795 -2.80 35.77 27.09
N GLU A 796 -4.04 35.37 26.77
CA GLU A 796 -5.18 36.28 26.64
C GLU A 796 -6.01 36.38 27.94
N PRO A 797 -5.96 37.50 28.70
CA PRO A 797 -6.88 37.72 29.80
C PRO A 797 -8.27 38.00 29.22
N VAL A 798 -9.27 37.26 29.70
CA VAL A 798 -10.68 37.44 29.38
C VAL A 798 -11.15 38.83 29.82
N ASP A 799 -11.28 39.77 28.89
CA ASP A 799 -12.01 41.01 29.14
C ASP A 799 -13.51 40.81 28.84
N ASN A 800 -14.31 40.88 29.91
CA ASN A 800 -15.75 40.69 29.90
C ASN A 800 -16.44 41.99 29.42
N SER A 801 -16.45 42.27 28.12
CA SER A 801 -17.47 43.15 27.55
C SER A 801 -17.70 42.87 26.06
N GLY A 802 -18.97 42.77 25.69
CA GLY A 802 -19.42 42.30 24.39
C GLY A 802 -19.03 43.20 23.21
N GLY A 803 -18.95 42.56 22.04
CA GLY A 803 -18.90 43.20 20.74
C GLY A 803 -17.54 43.76 20.38
N ILE A 804 -16.73 43.00 19.64
CA ILE A 804 -15.53 43.53 18.99
C ILE A 804 -15.73 43.47 17.47
N SER A 805 -15.94 44.65 16.89
CA SER A 805 -15.66 44.90 15.48
C SER A 805 -14.14 44.96 15.33
N ILE A 806 -13.53 44.11 14.51
CA ILE A 806 -12.08 44.13 14.29
C ILE A 806 -11.79 45.07 13.11
N SER A 807 -11.22 46.23 13.39
CA SER A 807 -10.62 47.10 12.39
C SER A 807 -9.29 46.51 11.94
N SER A 808 -9.20 46.20 10.65
CA SER A 808 -7.99 45.81 9.93
C SER A 808 -6.99 46.97 9.82
N SER A 809 -6.04 47.07 10.74
CA SER A 809 -4.77 47.80 10.54
C SER A 809 -3.88 47.65 11.77
N HIS A 810 -2.62 47.25 11.55
CA HIS A 810 -1.50 47.21 12.50
C HIS A 810 -1.10 45.87 13.14
N ILE A 811 -0.93 44.80 12.35
CA ILE A 811 0.18 43.81 12.54
C ILE A 811 0.56 43.29 11.15
N LEU A 812 1.23 44.14 10.37
CA LEU A 812 1.82 43.80 9.06
C LEU A 812 3.13 44.57 9.08
N ASP A 813 4.22 43.97 9.57
CA ASP A 813 5.58 44.47 9.36
C ASP A 813 6.72 43.53 9.84
N SER A 814 6.47 42.30 10.30
CA SER A 814 7.57 41.38 10.64
C SER A 814 7.24 39.89 10.57
N VAL A 815 6.61 39.45 9.48
CA VAL A 815 6.63 38.03 9.07
C VAL A 815 7.27 38.03 7.68
N PRO A 816 8.34 37.25 7.42
CA PRO A 816 8.88 37.14 6.07
C PRO A 816 7.75 36.62 5.17
N GLU A 817 7.48 37.29 4.05
CA GLU A 817 6.58 36.77 3.01
C GLU A 817 7.12 35.40 2.55
N LEU A 818 6.58 34.32 3.10
CA LEU A 818 6.80 32.98 2.59
C LEU A 818 5.99 32.86 1.29
N ASN A 819 6.70 32.99 0.17
CA ASN A 819 6.13 32.87 -1.16
C ASN A 819 5.90 31.38 -1.48
N PHE A 820 4.71 30.86 -1.12
CA PHE A 820 4.36 29.44 -1.22
C PHE A 820 4.24 28.88 -2.66
N ALA A 821 4.47 29.70 -3.69
CA ALA A 821 4.49 29.25 -5.09
C ALA A 821 5.85 28.68 -5.55
N GLU A 822 6.92 28.89 -4.80
CA GLU A 822 8.29 28.42 -5.16
C GLU A 822 8.86 27.35 -4.21
N MET A 823 8.10 26.89 -3.21
CA MET A 823 8.57 25.89 -2.26
C MET A 823 8.41 24.48 -2.84
N THR A 824 9.38 24.05 -3.65
CA THR A 824 9.54 22.63 -4.00
C THR A 824 9.74 21.82 -2.72
N TRP A 825 8.81 20.93 -2.41
CA TRP A 825 8.86 20.01 -1.27
C TRP A 825 10.04 19.04 -1.43
N HIS A 826 11.24 19.46 -1.03
CA HIS A 826 12.36 18.55 -0.79
C HIS A 826 12.52 18.42 0.72
N ASP A 827 11.76 17.49 1.31
CA ASP A 827 12.00 17.03 2.68
C ASP A 827 12.93 15.79 2.61
N PRO A 828 14.15 15.84 3.17
CA PRO A 828 15.05 14.68 3.27
C PRO A 828 14.43 13.49 4.03
N TRP A 829 13.33 13.71 4.76
CA TRP A 829 12.67 12.72 5.62
C TRP A 829 11.39 12.13 5.02
N ALA A 830 10.95 12.59 3.84
CA ALA A 830 9.77 12.09 3.13
C ALA A 830 10.05 10.81 2.30
N GLN A 831 10.74 9.82 2.88
CA GLN A 831 10.98 8.55 2.19
C GLN A 831 9.79 7.59 2.41
N GLY A 832 9.08 7.28 1.32
CA GLY A 832 7.79 6.59 1.28
C GLY A 832 7.69 5.30 2.09
N ARG A 833 6.90 5.33 3.16
CA ARG A 833 6.46 4.13 3.87
C ARG A 833 4.96 4.29 4.10
N ASN A 834 4.14 3.36 3.62
CA ASN A 834 2.70 3.47 3.79
C ASN A 834 2.32 3.00 5.22
N VAL A 835 1.78 3.90 6.06
CA VAL A 835 1.13 3.51 7.33
C VAL A 835 -0.27 3.08 6.97
N GLY A 836 -0.45 1.79 6.61
CA GLY A 836 -1.72 1.28 6.08
C GLY A 836 -2.95 1.95 6.68
N ASP A 837 -3.82 2.53 5.85
CA ASP A 837 -5.13 3.15 6.11
C ASP A 837 -5.29 4.05 7.38
N LEU A 838 -4.21 4.43 8.08
CA LEU A 838 -4.23 5.15 9.36
C LEU A 838 -3.85 6.63 9.24
N ILE A 839 -2.75 6.95 8.55
CA ILE A 839 -2.15 8.29 8.41
C ILE A 839 -1.41 8.37 7.08
N THR A 840 -1.39 9.52 6.40
CA THR A 840 -0.60 9.71 5.17
C THR A 840 0.76 10.37 5.45
N ASP A 841 1.77 10.11 4.61
CA ASP A 841 3.09 10.75 4.71
C ASP A 841 2.98 12.29 4.61
N GLY A 842 2.02 12.80 3.83
CA GLY A 842 1.72 14.24 3.74
C GLY A 842 1.16 14.86 5.03
N ASP A 843 0.41 14.09 5.84
CA ASP A 843 -0.10 14.59 7.12
C ASP A 843 1.04 14.70 8.15
N LEU A 844 1.99 13.76 8.12
CA LEU A 844 3.19 13.78 8.97
C LEU A 844 4.15 14.90 8.57
N SER A 845 4.39 15.09 7.27
CA SER A 845 5.26 16.16 6.78
C SER A 845 4.69 17.54 7.13
N PHE A 846 3.39 17.76 6.96
CA PHE A 846 2.73 19.00 7.39
C PHE A 846 2.96 19.29 8.88
N MET A 847 2.77 18.30 9.75
CA MET A 847 2.98 18.47 11.20
C MET A 847 4.46 18.72 11.53
N ASN A 848 5.37 18.04 10.83
CA ASN A 848 6.82 18.27 10.96
C ASN A 848 7.17 19.72 10.60
N THR A 849 6.73 20.21 9.44
CA THR A 849 6.96 21.60 9.01
C THR A 849 6.39 22.61 10.01
N LEU A 850 5.19 22.35 10.54
CA LEU A 850 4.53 23.27 11.46
C LEU A 850 5.24 23.40 12.82
N PHE A 851 5.89 22.33 13.31
CA PHE A 851 6.45 22.29 14.68
C PHE A 851 7.99 22.22 14.76
N ASN A 852 8.70 21.98 13.66
CA ASN A 852 10.17 21.87 13.64
C ASN A 852 10.89 23.01 12.89
N SER A 853 10.18 24.04 12.38
CA SER A 853 10.79 25.16 11.64
C SER A 853 11.62 26.16 12.47
N ASN A 854 11.92 25.89 13.75
CA ASN A 854 12.62 26.81 14.66
C ASN A 854 13.96 26.30 15.21
N GLU A 855 14.48 25.15 14.78
CA GLU A 855 15.78 24.63 15.27
C GLU A 855 17.00 24.89 14.36
N GLU A 856 16.86 25.54 13.21
CA GLU A 856 17.99 25.93 12.36
C GLU A 856 18.41 27.39 12.49
N VAL A 857 18.71 27.87 13.71
CA VAL A 857 19.66 29.00 13.91
C VAL A 857 20.38 28.84 15.27
N SER A 858 21.38 27.96 15.37
CA SER A 858 22.53 28.14 16.30
C SER A 858 23.68 27.14 16.07
N ALA A 859 24.00 26.78 14.82
CA ALA A 859 25.25 26.09 14.52
C ALA A 859 26.39 27.10 14.26
N SER A 860 26.75 27.89 15.27
CA SER A 860 28.01 28.64 15.27
C SER A 860 28.55 28.74 16.70
N HIS A 861 29.20 27.66 17.16
CA HIS A 861 30.37 27.64 18.03
C HIS A 861 30.47 26.27 18.70
N THR A 862 31.42 25.45 18.23
CA THR A 862 32.33 24.61 19.03
C THR A 862 33.11 23.70 18.07
N SER A 863 34.05 24.30 17.35
CA SER A 863 35.29 23.61 17.03
C SER A 863 36.15 23.61 18.29
N ASP A 864 36.79 22.47 18.56
CA ASP A 864 37.78 22.17 19.59
C ASP A 864 37.29 21.41 20.84
N PHE A 865 38.10 20.41 21.19
CA PHE A 865 38.09 19.53 22.37
C PHE A 865 37.36 18.18 22.27
N PHE A 866 38.02 17.15 21.72
CA PHE A 866 38.85 16.21 22.53
C PHE A 866 39.47 15.10 21.65
N THR A 867 40.76 15.25 21.35
CA THR A 867 41.68 14.11 21.27
C THR A 867 42.15 13.76 22.68
N ARG A 868 42.05 12.48 23.07
CA ARG A 868 43.02 11.65 23.82
C ARG A 868 42.38 10.79 24.92
N SER A 869 42.78 9.51 24.87
CA SER A 869 42.97 8.51 25.95
C SER A 869 41.79 8.24 26.87
N ALA A 870 41.35 7.01 27.09
CA ALA A 870 42.04 5.72 27.11
C ALA A 870 41.05 4.59 26.78
#